data_AF-A0AAF5I3U8-F1
#
_entry.id   AF-A0AAF5I3U8-F1
#
_cell.length_a   1.000
_cell.length_b   1.000
_cell.length_c   1.000
_cell.angle_alpha   90.00
_cell.angle_beta   90.00
_cell.angle_gamma   90.00
#
_symmetry.space_group_name_H-M   'P 1'
#
loop_
_entity.id
_entity.type
_entity.pdbx_description
1 polymer ?
#
loop_
_entity_poly.entity_id
_entity_poly.type
_entity_poly.pdbx_seq_one_letter_code
_entity_poly.pdbx_strand_id
1 'polypeptide(L)'
;DIFIFIINFMKMNLSFGISLIILLVSQSYVFSWLAIPVVTRTMKGYSFSLFEYNRQLYKTFKELKHKILEDFKNIPKQQLLLQVVGTRKENSKSSMIDKKFIKVDSIFPSNDLVVKLFILGGLRKYECNRNFFTSYYDASKCVSDLIKYSKFKSQIRLVSKDEYGRHTWSFIWHNCFYKCFTRNNYEEMKAKFLSELNMYRLSFNAKPLTTNEFIKKEAEQIALIKKTSQNHKLDNSYYKVIGLTSPPFASLLINRWYAEVLNIKNHINVQKIHTPNVELLFSSNIKHIGIGVTSQNNRIVNLTIHFKNETLKIKNIVYRKKNNLIGNISENLKNDTKNLIIQVIFEHCKHLTSVCRCNNRFIKINLIYPCNCKKIPKPELSIQYSLKKVLYKQILLINLKSTIMLFATSLLISFALQTYAHYLTVPVDYTVYKNGSETFKFQNTVYDNKNSFIKEIKKKLPDVPLNSLLIEVNSGYCKYGSSGIESLNKFVIVALNYPSNCIYIPKSEVFIQIASIKNKLKYKCNSNYFNSYISANQCMKDIIVFDKFKSQEKFLGNDLFGQIVWRSTWKKCYYKCFTGSNFKELIGRLLIELNRYRESFQLKPVVLSYTLYVSALKFAKKMATSGKEFYNKYKKIPMLGVFNVIYKPFGSIQMNKWYTQFLSLKQSNHVLNKVEKKNLNGLFSRHTTKVGFGVVMKENHLYIACMYK
;
A
#
# COMPACT_ATOMS: atom_id res chain seq x y z
N ASP A 1 24.70 27.87 66.62
CA ASP A 1 23.60 28.00 65.62
C ASP A 1 24.00 27.74 64.17
N ILE A 2 25.02 28.42 63.60
CA ILE A 2 25.36 28.34 62.15
C ILE A 2 25.42 26.90 61.61
N PHE A 3 26.02 25.95 62.34
CA PHE A 3 26.12 24.55 61.91
C PHE A 3 24.75 23.84 61.81
N ILE A 4 23.81 24.17 62.71
CA ILE A 4 22.42 23.68 62.67
C ILE A 4 21.68 24.28 61.48
N PHE A 5 21.90 25.58 61.20
CA PHE A 5 21.33 26.25 60.03
C PHE A 5 21.80 25.60 58.72
N ILE A 6 23.10 25.31 58.58
CA ILE A 6 23.67 24.62 57.41
C ILE A 6 23.08 23.21 57.24
N ILE A 7 22.99 22.43 58.33
CA ILE A 7 22.37 21.08 58.29
C ILE A 7 20.90 21.15 57.86
N ASN A 8 20.13 22.12 58.39
CA ASN A 8 18.72 22.29 58.03
C ASN A 8 18.55 22.78 56.58
N PHE A 9 19.42 23.69 56.10
CA PHE A 9 19.44 24.13 54.71
C PHE A 9 19.79 22.99 53.74
N MET A 10 20.75 22.13 54.09
CA MET A 10 21.06 20.93 53.31
C MET A 10 19.92 19.91 53.33
N LYS A 11 19.27 19.66 54.47
CA LYS A 11 18.07 18.81 54.55
C LYS A 11 16.91 19.36 53.69
N MET A 12 16.69 20.67 53.70
CA MET A 12 15.64 21.31 52.90
C MET A 12 15.95 21.20 51.40
N ASN A 13 17.18 21.45 50.98
CA ASN A 13 17.61 21.29 49.58
C ASN A 13 17.58 19.82 49.12
N LEU A 14 17.95 18.86 49.98
CA LEU A 14 17.86 17.43 49.66
C LEU A 14 16.39 16.99 49.54
N SER A 15 15.51 17.45 50.44
CA SER A 15 14.07 17.20 50.37
C SER A 15 13.44 17.81 49.11
N PHE A 16 13.80 19.05 48.77
CA PHE A 16 13.35 19.71 47.53
C PHE A 16 13.88 18.99 46.28
N GLY A 17 15.14 18.58 46.27
CA GLY A 17 15.75 17.82 45.18
C GLY A 17 15.08 16.45 44.98
N ILE A 18 14.82 15.72 46.07
CA ILE A 18 14.07 14.45 46.03
C ILE A 18 12.63 14.68 45.55
N SER A 19 11.94 15.71 46.06
CA SER A 19 10.58 16.06 45.62
C SER A 19 10.53 16.46 44.14
N LEU A 20 11.52 17.21 43.66
CA LEU A 20 11.66 17.59 42.26
C LEU A 20 11.97 16.38 41.37
N ILE A 21 12.83 15.45 41.82
CA ILE A 21 13.09 14.19 41.11
C ILE A 21 11.83 13.32 41.09
N ILE A 22 11.06 13.21 42.17
CA ILE A 22 9.77 12.49 42.21
C ILE A 22 8.75 13.16 41.27
N LEU A 23 8.68 14.49 41.22
CA LEU A 23 7.84 15.24 40.26
C LEU A 23 8.27 14.99 38.81
N LEU A 24 9.57 15.06 38.50
CA LEU A 24 10.09 14.82 37.15
C LEU A 24 9.90 13.36 36.73
N VAL A 25 10.12 12.39 37.62
CA VAL A 25 9.89 10.96 37.35
C VAL A 25 8.41 10.67 37.16
N SER A 26 7.52 11.20 38.00
CA SER A 26 6.08 11.02 37.85
C SER A 26 5.53 11.70 36.59
N GLN A 27 5.98 12.91 36.25
CA GLN A 27 5.66 13.58 34.98
C GLN A 27 6.26 12.87 33.76
N SER A 28 7.41 12.17 33.89
CA SER A 28 8.01 11.42 32.79
C SER A 28 7.14 10.26 32.29
N TYR A 29 6.23 9.75 33.13
CA TYR A 29 5.16 8.86 32.71
C TYR A 29 4.08 9.65 31.98
N VAL A 30 4.32 9.93 30.70
CA VAL A 30 3.34 10.50 29.77
C VAL A 30 2.23 9.47 29.51
N PHE A 31 1.30 9.37 30.45
CA PHE A 31 0.09 8.58 30.34
C PHE A 31 -0.79 9.12 29.19
N SER A 32 -1.23 8.21 28.34
CA SER A 32 -1.94 8.53 27.10
C SER A 32 -3.43 8.30 27.26
N TRP A 33 -4.22 9.26 26.81
CA TRP A 33 -5.68 9.29 26.93
C TRP A 33 -6.38 7.94 26.68
N LEU A 34 -7.26 7.55 27.61
CA LEU A 34 -8.09 6.34 27.50
C LEU A 34 -9.49 6.71 26.99
N ALA A 35 -9.80 6.29 25.77
CA ALA A 35 -11.12 6.38 25.18
C ALA A 35 -11.98 5.15 25.57
N ILE A 36 -13.00 5.40 26.39
CA ILE A 36 -13.95 4.40 26.88
C ILE A 36 -15.17 4.38 25.95
N PRO A 37 -15.56 3.24 25.35
CA PRO A 37 -16.68 3.18 24.43
C PRO A 37 -18.02 3.28 25.17
N VAL A 38 -18.90 4.14 24.68
CA VAL A 38 -20.28 4.35 25.15
C VAL A 38 -21.22 4.28 23.95
N VAL A 39 -22.39 3.66 24.12
CA VAL A 39 -23.48 3.69 23.14
C VAL A 39 -24.58 4.62 23.66
N THR A 40 -25.11 5.50 22.83
CA THR A 40 -26.28 6.33 23.19
C THR A 40 -27.55 5.67 22.66
N ARG A 41 -28.49 5.38 23.56
CA ARG A 41 -29.81 4.83 23.22
C ARG A 41 -30.87 5.91 23.26
N THR A 42 -31.66 6.04 22.20
CA THR A 42 -32.86 6.90 22.18
C THR A 42 -34.09 6.01 22.19
N MET A 43 -34.81 6.01 23.31
CA MET A 43 -36.07 5.28 23.50
C MET A 43 -37.19 5.95 22.70
N LYS A 44 -38.20 5.20 22.26
CA LYS A 44 -39.40 5.80 21.64
C LYS A 44 -40.24 6.49 22.72
N GLY A 45 -40.77 7.68 22.42
CA GLY A 45 -41.65 8.44 23.32
C GLY A 45 -40.96 9.30 24.37
N TYR A 46 -39.65 9.14 24.57
CA TYR A 46 -38.86 9.95 25.53
C TYR A 46 -37.95 10.96 24.81
N SER A 47 -37.88 12.17 25.36
CA SER A 47 -37.01 13.25 24.85
C SER A 47 -35.52 13.06 25.22
N PHE A 48 -35.22 12.26 26.24
CA PHE A 48 -33.85 12.00 26.71
C PHE A 48 -33.20 10.78 26.04
N SER A 49 -31.86 10.81 25.97
CA SER A 49 -31.03 9.68 25.55
C SER A 49 -30.38 9.00 26.75
N LEU A 50 -30.55 7.68 26.88
CA LEU A 50 -29.80 6.87 27.85
C LEU A 50 -28.38 6.63 27.35
N PHE A 51 -27.44 6.49 28.28
CA PHE A 51 -26.07 6.08 28.00
C PHE A 51 -25.87 4.62 28.38
N GLU A 52 -25.33 3.81 27.48
CA GLU A 52 -24.98 2.41 27.70
C GLU A 52 -23.45 2.28 27.85
N TYR A 53 -23.02 1.82 29.02
CA TYR A 53 -21.64 1.49 29.33
C TYR A 53 -21.58 0.14 30.05
N ASN A 54 -20.68 -0.75 29.61
CA ASN A 54 -20.51 -2.10 30.17
C ASN A 54 -21.84 -2.89 30.35
N ARG A 55 -22.75 -2.79 29.37
CA ARG A 55 -24.14 -3.34 29.36
C ARG A 55 -25.12 -2.74 30.37
N GLN A 56 -24.69 -1.82 31.23
CA GLN A 56 -25.54 -1.06 32.14
C GLN A 56 -26.04 0.22 31.48
N LEU A 57 -27.22 0.70 31.90
CA LEU A 57 -27.87 1.91 31.39
C LEU A 57 -27.86 3.01 32.45
N TYR A 58 -27.51 4.23 32.02
CA TYR A 58 -27.39 5.42 32.84
C TYR A 58 -28.36 6.49 32.31
N LYS A 59 -29.16 7.08 33.21
CA LYS A 59 -30.17 8.10 32.87
C LYS A 59 -29.51 9.43 32.55
N THR A 60 -28.51 9.82 33.34
CA THR A 60 -27.76 11.07 33.14
C THR A 60 -26.28 10.83 32.82
N PHE A 61 -25.67 11.82 32.15
CA PHE A 61 -24.22 11.88 31.96
C PHE A 61 -23.47 11.98 33.30
N LYS A 62 -24.09 12.50 34.37
CA LYS A 62 -23.52 12.59 35.72
C LYS A 62 -23.34 11.20 36.35
N GLU A 63 -24.35 10.34 36.27
CA GLU A 63 -24.26 8.94 36.73
C GLU A 63 -23.19 8.17 35.94
N LEU A 64 -23.24 8.26 34.61
CA LEU A 64 -22.27 7.64 33.70
C LEU A 64 -20.82 8.06 34.07
N LYS A 65 -20.59 9.37 34.23
CA LYS A 65 -19.30 9.93 34.62
C LYS A 65 -18.87 9.39 35.99
N HIS A 66 -19.77 9.34 36.98
CA HIS A 66 -19.45 8.79 38.29
C HIS A 66 -18.97 7.33 38.21
N LYS A 67 -19.71 6.45 37.51
CA LYS A 67 -19.29 5.05 37.32
C LYS A 67 -17.96 4.94 36.60
N ILE A 68 -17.72 5.73 35.54
CA ILE A 68 -16.43 5.71 34.84
C ILE A 68 -15.26 6.17 35.73
N LEU A 69 -15.47 7.12 36.65
CA LEU A 69 -14.45 7.55 37.61
C LEU A 69 -14.16 6.49 38.68
N GLU A 70 -15.16 5.69 39.05
CA GLU A 70 -15.03 4.54 39.95
C GLU A 70 -14.30 3.36 39.25
N ASP A 71 -14.80 2.94 38.09
CA ASP A 71 -14.29 1.83 37.27
C ASP A 71 -12.85 2.01 36.78
N PHE A 72 -12.36 3.26 36.74
CA PHE A 72 -11.01 3.63 36.33
C PHE A 72 -10.29 4.51 37.37
N LYS A 73 -10.59 4.35 38.67
CA LYS A 73 -9.96 5.11 39.76
C LYS A 73 -8.42 5.13 39.76
N ASN A 74 -7.78 4.14 39.14
CA ASN A 74 -6.33 4.03 38.96
C ASN A 74 -5.76 4.85 37.77
N ILE A 75 -6.60 5.62 37.06
CA ILE A 75 -6.19 6.46 35.91
C ILE A 75 -6.59 7.92 36.21
N PRO A 76 -5.68 8.90 36.03
CA PRO A 76 -6.00 10.31 36.23
C PRO A 76 -7.25 10.75 35.46
N LYS A 77 -8.19 11.40 36.15
CA LYS A 77 -9.51 11.80 35.62
C LYS A 77 -9.39 12.61 34.31
N GLN A 78 -8.36 13.45 34.26
CA GLN A 78 -8.02 14.32 33.14
C GLN A 78 -7.62 13.57 31.86
N GLN A 79 -7.34 12.26 31.92
CA GLN A 79 -6.92 11.42 30.79
C GLN A 79 -8.05 10.51 30.29
N LEU A 80 -9.23 10.52 30.92
CA LEU A 80 -10.38 9.74 30.50
C LEU A 80 -11.19 10.50 29.43
N LEU A 81 -11.52 9.81 28.34
CA LEU A 81 -12.40 10.28 27.27
C LEU A 81 -13.54 9.29 27.09
N LEU A 82 -14.74 9.77 26.81
CA LEU A 82 -15.86 8.90 26.43
C LEU A 82 -15.97 8.92 24.90
N GLN A 83 -15.75 7.78 24.24
CA GLN A 83 -15.97 7.66 22.81
C GLN A 83 -17.39 7.13 22.57
N VAL A 84 -18.24 7.95 21.94
CA VAL A 84 -19.48 7.43 21.36
C VAL A 84 -19.08 6.46 20.25
N VAL A 85 -19.56 5.23 20.31
CA VAL A 85 -19.32 4.19 19.29
C VAL A 85 -20.56 3.86 18.46
N GLY A 86 -21.74 4.29 18.91
CA GLY A 86 -22.96 4.20 18.13
C GLY A 86 -24.14 4.90 18.80
N THR A 87 -25.05 5.42 17.97
CA THR A 87 -26.44 5.69 18.37
C THR A 87 -27.30 4.47 18.06
N ARG A 88 -28.19 4.09 18.97
CA ARG A 88 -29.19 3.03 18.77
C ARG A 88 -30.58 3.60 19.04
N LYS A 89 -31.38 3.79 17.98
CA LYS A 89 -32.83 4.00 18.16
C LYS A 89 -33.51 2.65 18.28
N GLU A 90 -34.51 2.58 19.14
CA GLU A 90 -35.20 1.36 19.53
C GLU A 90 -35.68 0.52 18.32
N ASN A 91 -36.33 1.18 17.34
CA ASN A 91 -36.87 0.54 16.14
C ASN A 91 -35.88 0.46 14.95
N SER A 92 -34.66 1.01 15.06
CA SER A 92 -33.71 1.03 13.94
C SER A 92 -32.63 -0.05 14.07
N LYS A 93 -32.71 -1.09 13.21
CA LYS A 93 -31.62 -2.08 13.04
C LYS A 93 -30.29 -1.47 12.56
N SER A 94 -30.31 -0.23 12.07
CA SER A 94 -29.13 0.59 11.78
C SER A 94 -28.66 1.33 13.03
N SER A 95 -27.43 1.07 13.49
CA SER A 95 -26.73 1.92 14.45
C SER A 95 -25.77 2.85 13.72
N MET A 96 -25.93 4.17 13.88
CA MET A 96 -24.99 5.14 13.30
C MET A 96 -23.71 5.21 14.15
N ILE A 97 -22.59 4.76 13.59
CA ILE A 97 -21.27 4.76 14.24
C ILE A 97 -20.66 6.17 14.19
N ASP A 98 -21.22 7.09 14.99
CA ASP A 98 -20.74 8.45 15.15
C ASP A 98 -19.58 8.50 16.16
N LYS A 99 -18.34 8.57 15.66
CA LYS A 99 -17.10 8.42 16.46
C LYS A 99 -16.68 9.69 17.20
N LYS A 100 -17.64 10.48 17.66
CA LYS A 100 -17.37 11.65 18.52
C LYS A 100 -16.83 11.19 19.87
N PHE A 101 -15.93 11.98 20.43
CA PHE A 101 -15.51 11.84 21.81
C PHE A 101 -16.14 12.96 22.64
N ILE A 102 -16.74 12.60 23.76
CA ILE A 102 -17.25 13.52 24.77
C ILE A 102 -16.15 13.66 25.84
N LYS A 103 -15.82 14.90 26.21
CA LYS A 103 -14.85 15.22 27.26
C LYS A 103 -15.40 14.76 28.62
N VAL A 104 -14.55 14.18 29.46
CA VAL A 104 -14.91 13.92 30.88
C VAL A 104 -14.70 15.20 31.70
N ASP A 105 -13.51 15.81 31.61
CA ASP A 105 -13.15 17.04 32.36
C ASP A 105 -12.18 18.00 31.63
N SER A 106 -11.58 17.64 30.49
CA SER A 106 -10.30 18.25 30.04
C SER A 106 -10.22 18.65 28.55
N ILE A 107 -9.19 19.44 28.22
CA ILE A 107 -8.88 19.93 26.86
C ILE A 107 -8.52 18.74 25.94
N PHE A 108 -8.97 18.79 24.69
CA PHE A 108 -8.83 17.67 23.75
C PHE A 108 -7.37 17.49 23.30
N PRO A 109 -6.81 16.26 23.24
CA PRO A 109 -5.50 16.04 22.66
C PRO A 109 -5.49 16.37 21.16
N SER A 110 -4.52 17.16 20.70
CA SER A 110 -4.35 17.53 19.29
C SER A 110 -3.93 16.38 18.35
N ASN A 111 -3.97 15.12 18.82
CA ASN A 111 -3.54 13.96 18.06
C ASN A 111 -4.52 12.77 18.15
N ASP A 112 -4.67 12.04 17.05
CA ASP A 112 -5.53 10.83 16.95
C ASP A 112 -4.94 9.57 17.64
N LEU A 113 -4.00 9.72 18.58
CA LEU A 113 -3.35 8.60 19.28
C LEU A 113 -3.86 8.52 20.72
N VAL A 114 -5.01 7.87 20.86
CA VAL A 114 -5.59 7.49 22.16
C VAL A 114 -5.53 5.97 22.33
N VAL A 115 -5.37 5.51 23.57
CA VAL A 115 -5.68 4.13 23.94
C VAL A 115 -7.20 3.98 23.88
N LYS A 116 -7.73 2.84 23.42
CA LYS A 116 -9.17 2.55 23.53
C LYS A 116 -9.40 1.38 24.45
N LEU A 117 -10.42 1.47 25.29
CA LEU A 117 -10.95 0.32 26.00
C LEU A 117 -11.74 -0.56 25.02
N PHE A 118 -11.54 -1.87 25.10
CA PHE A 118 -12.34 -2.88 24.43
C PHE A 118 -12.81 -3.89 25.49
N ILE A 119 -14.13 -4.04 25.64
CA ILE A 119 -14.73 -4.97 26.60
C ILE A 119 -15.35 -6.12 25.82
N LEU A 120 -14.91 -7.35 26.06
CA LEU A 120 -15.45 -8.55 25.42
C LEU A 120 -15.57 -9.67 26.45
N GLY A 121 -16.79 -10.17 26.68
CA GLY A 121 -17.02 -11.24 27.69
C GLY A 121 -16.59 -10.85 29.11
N GLY A 122 -16.78 -9.59 29.50
CA GLY A 122 -16.30 -9.04 30.78
C GLY A 122 -14.80 -8.69 30.80
N LEU A 123 -13.98 -9.33 29.97
CA LEU A 123 -12.55 -9.05 29.88
C LEU A 123 -12.30 -7.65 29.29
N ARG A 124 -11.62 -6.80 30.07
CA ARG A 124 -11.07 -5.52 29.62
C ARG A 124 -9.77 -5.77 28.85
N LYS A 125 -9.66 -5.20 27.64
CA LYS A 125 -8.43 -5.10 26.85
C LYS A 125 -8.24 -3.65 26.41
N TYR A 126 -7.00 -3.28 26.12
CA TYR A 126 -6.65 -1.91 25.72
C TYR A 126 -6.08 -1.94 24.29
N GLU A 127 -6.77 -1.33 23.32
CA GLU A 127 -6.31 -1.21 21.93
C GLU A 127 -5.39 0.01 21.79
N CYS A 128 -4.16 -0.21 21.34
CA CYS A 128 -3.30 0.84 20.78
C CYS A 128 -2.87 0.44 19.37
N ASN A 129 -3.22 1.26 18.36
CA ASN A 129 -2.90 1.03 16.94
C ASN A 129 -3.18 -0.40 16.44
N ARG A 130 -4.33 -0.97 16.83
CA ARG A 130 -4.78 -2.36 16.54
C ARG A 130 -4.02 -3.49 17.23
N ASN A 131 -3.17 -3.17 18.20
CA ASN A 131 -2.55 -4.13 19.10
C ASN A 131 -3.33 -4.13 20.42
N PHE A 132 -3.68 -5.30 20.94
CA PHE A 132 -4.44 -5.43 22.19
C PHE A 132 -3.51 -5.76 23.36
N PHE A 133 -3.59 -4.97 24.41
CA PHE A 133 -2.81 -5.10 25.63
C PHE A 133 -3.70 -5.53 26.81
N THR A 134 -3.12 -6.20 27.78
CA THR A 134 -3.76 -6.57 29.06
C THR A 134 -3.87 -5.38 30.01
N SER A 135 -2.87 -4.49 30.02
CA SER A 135 -2.85 -3.29 30.86
C SER A 135 -3.07 -1.99 30.06
N TYR A 136 -3.60 -0.97 30.74
CA TYR A 136 -3.63 0.40 30.23
C TYR A 136 -2.21 0.96 30.03
N TYR A 137 -1.28 0.62 30.93
CA TYR A 137 0.09 1.11 30.92
C TYR A 137 0.84 0.70 29.64
N ASP A 138 0.74 -0.56 29.21
CA ASP A 138 1.42 -1.05 28.00
C ASP A 138 0.81 -0.43 26.72
N ALA A 139 -0.51 -0.24 26.68
CA ALA A 139 -1.16 0.46 25.59
C ALA A 139 -0.78 1.95 25.54
N SER A 140 -0.64 2.60 26.71
CA SER A 140 -0.15 3.98 26.82
C SER A 140 1.30 4.11 26.37
N LYS A 141 2.15 3.15 26.76
CA LYS A 141 3.54 3.03 26.31
C LYS A 141 3.64 2.82 24.80
N CYS A 142 2.71 2.05 24.20
CA CYS A 142 2.53 1.94 22.75
C CYS A 142 2.13 3.30 22.11
N VAL A 143 1.24 4.08 22.72
CA VAL A 143 0.90 5.43 22.22
C VAL A 143 2.09 6.38 22.28
N SER A 144 2.82 6.41 23.39
CA SER A 144 4.03 7.23 23.54
C SER A 144 5.07 6.91 22.45
N ASP A 145 5.31 5.62 22.19
CA ASP A 145 6.16 5.15 21.09
C ASP A 145 5.66 5.61 19.71
N LEU A 146 4.35 5.62 19.49
CA LEU A 146 3.77 6.10 18.23
C LEU A 146 3.95 7.61 18.07
N ILE A 147 3.77 8.40 19.13
CA ILE A 147 4.01 9.85 19.15
C ILE A 147 5.50 10.16 18.90
N LYS A 148 6.40 9.38 19.53
CA LYS A 148 7.85 9.52 19.41
C LYS A 148 8.35 9.15 18.02
N TYR A 149 8.09 7.92 17.58
CA TYR A 149 8.73 7.34 16.40
C TYR A 149 8.00 7.59 15.07
N SER A 150 6.72 8.00 15.08
CA SER A 150 6.00 8.32 13.82
C SER A 150 6.29 9.72 13.26
N LYS A 151 7.08 10.53 13.97
CA LYS A 151 7.65 11.79 13.46
C LYS A 151 8.71 11.51 12.38
N PHE A 152 9.44 10.40 12.48
CA PHE A 152 10.43 9.97 11.49
C PHE A 152 9.73 9.43 10.23
N LYS A 153 9.73 10.25 9.17
CA LYS A 153 9.18 9.95 7.84
C LYS A 153 10.24 10.03 6.71
N SER A 154 11.48 10.36 7.07
CA SER A 154 12.59 10.68 6.17
C SER A 154 13.52 9.50 5.86
N GLN A 155 13.13 8.27 6.23
CA GLN A 155 13.92 7.03 6.07
C GLN A 155 14.45 6.83 4.64
N ILE A 156 13.77 7.35 3.61
CA ILE A 156 14.19 7.30 2.20
C ILE A 156 15.62 7.85 1.97
N ARG A 157 16.11 8.76 2.82
CA ARG A 157 17.49 9.29 2.77
C ARG A 157 18.56 8.29 3.25
N LEU A 158 18.16 7.24 3.96
CA LEU A 158 19.01 6.20 4.54
C LEU A 158 18.94 4.86 3.76
N VAL A 159 18.19 4.84 2.65
CA VAL A 159 18.06 3.69 1.76
C VAL A 159 19.30 3.59 0.85
N SER A 160 19.66 2.37 0.47
CA SER A 160 20.81 2.02 -0.38
C SER A 160 21.08 2.99 -1.54
N LYS A 161 22.36 3.17 -1.89
CA LYS A 161 22.77 3.94 -3.08
C LYS A 161 22.29 3.31 -4.41
N ASP A 162 22.11 1.98 -4.45
CA ASP A 162 21.50 1.25 -5.59
C ASP A 162 20.08 1.75 -5.92
N GLU A 163 19.80 1.90 -7.22
CA GLU A 163 18.51 2.30 -7.76
C GLU A 163 17.44 1.20 -7.58
N TYR A 164 17.77 -0.07 -7.81
CA TYR A 164 16.79 -1.17 -7.67
C TYR A 164 16.37 -1.34 -6.21
N GLY A 165 17.35 -1.30 -5.30
CA GLY A 165 17.19 -1.18 -3.85
C GLY A 165 16.23 -0.04 -3.48
N ARG A 166 16.54 1.19 -3.93
CA ARG A 166 15.73 2.37 -3.60
C ARG A 166 14.33 2.33 -4.18
N HIS A 167 14.16 1.91 -5.43
CA HIS A 167 12.87 1.81 -6.07
C HIS A 167 11.99 0.75 -5.39
N THR A 168 12.55 -0.43 -5.11
CA THR A 168 11.85 -1.52 -4.42
C THR A 168 11.43 -1.10 -3.01
N TRP A 169 12.34 -0.52 -2.23
CA TRP A 169 12.02 -0.03 -0.88
C TRP A 169 10.90 1.02 -0.92
N SER A 170 11.02 2.02 -1.79
CA SER A 170 10.03 3.09 -1.94
C SER A 170 8.67 2.55 -2.40
N PHE A 171 8.65 1.54 -3.27
CA PHE A 171 7.43 0.89 -3.74
C PHE A 171 6.75 0.03 -2.65
N ILE A 172 7.51 -0.75 -1.87
CA ILE A 172 6.96 -1.65 -0.85
C ILE A 172 6.56 -0.89 0.42
N TRP A 173 7.37 0.05 0.89
CA TRP A 173 7.11 0.80 2.12
C TRP A 173 6.24 2.04 1.86
N HIS A 174 6.59 2.86 0.87
CA HIS A 174 5.91 4.12 0.57
C HIS A 174 5.73 4.96 1.84
N ASN A 175 4.48 5.29 2.22
CA ASN A 175 4.17 6.09 3.41
C ASN A 175 4.01 5.24 4.70
N CYS A 176 4.45 3.97 4.69
CA CYS A 176 4.30 3.05 5.82
C CYS A 176 5.46 3.16 6.83
N PHE A 177 5.43 4.23 7.61
CA PHE A 177 6.35 4.47 8.74
C PHE A 177 5.90 3.74 10.02
N TYR A 178 6.47 4.08 11.18
CA TYR A 178 6.26 3.36 12.45
C TYR A 178 4.79 3.05 12.80
N LYS A 179 3.89 4.06 12.81
CA LYS A 179 2.43 3.88 13.03
C LYS A 179 1.73 2.97 12.01
N CYS A 180 2.32 2.74 10.85
CA CYS A 180 1.80 1.78 9.87
C CYS A 180 2.29 0.36 10.17
N PHE A 181 3.61 0.16 10.26
CA PHE A 181 4.18 -1.20 10.30
C PHE A 181 4.11 -1.91 11.66
N THR A 182 3.91 -1.16 12.75
CA THR A 182 3.67 -1.71 14.11
C THR A 182 2.29 -2.34 14.30
N ARG A 183 1.36 -2.15 13.36
CA ARG A 183 -0.03 -2.61 13.46
C ARG A 183 -0.14 -4.13 13.47
N ASN A 184 -1.17 -4.61 14.16
CA ASN A 184 -1.51 -6.02 14.27
C ASN A 184 -0.29 -6.85 14.69
N ASN A 185 0.41 -6.44 15.76
CA ASN A 185 1.63 -7.09 16.27
C ASN A 185 2.69 -7.36 15.17
N TYR A 186 2.99 -6.32 14.38
CA TYR A 186 3.96 -6.33 13.28
C TYR A 186 3.61 -7.20 12.06
N GLU A 187 2.38 -7.72 11.90
CA GLU A 187 2.02 -8.48 10.68
C GLU A 187 2.15 -7.64 9.39
N GLU A 188 1.86 -6.33 9.43
CA GLU A 188 2.09 -5.40 8.30
C GLU A 188 3.59 -5.32 7.95
N MET A 189 4.47 -5.30 8.96
CA MET A 189 5.93 -5.33 8.79
C MET A 189 6.41 -6.66 8.20
N LYS A 190 5.95 -7.80 8.72
CA LYS A 190 6.29 -9.14 8.22
C LYS A 190 5.91 -9.32 6.75
N ALA A 191 4.69 -8.88 6.37
CA ALA A 191 4.22 -8.93 5.00
C ALA A 191 5.04 -8.04 4.04
N LYS A 192 5.46 -6.85 4.49
CA LYS A 192 6.33 -5.95 3.71
C LYS A 192 7.75 -6.49 3.57
N PHE A 193 8.36 -7.00 4.65
CA PHE A 193 9.67 -7.66 4.58
C PHE A 193 9.68 -8.85 3.60
N LEU A 194 8.65 -9.71 3.63
CA LEU A 194 8.52 -10.80 2.66
C LEU A 194 8.41 -10.29 1.22
N SER A 195 7.64 -9.22 1.00
CA SER A 195 7.42 -8.64 -0.33
C SER A 195 8.69 -7.98 -0.88
N GLU A 196 9.43 -7.25 -0.04
CA GLU A 196 10.72 -6.63 -0.35
C GLU A 196 11.78 -7.69 -0.65
N LEU A 197 11.95 -8.69 0.22
CA LEU A 197 12.88 -9.80 0.03
C LEU A 197 12.57 -10.58 -1.26
N ASN A 198 11.28 -10.79 -1.57
CA ASN A 198 10.88 -11.46 -2.80
C ASN A 198 11.17 -10.64 -4.06
N MET A 199 11.08 -9.31 -4.01
CA MET A 199 11.53 -8.44 -5.11
C MET A 199 13.05 -8.52 -5.29
N TYR A 200 13.83 -8.40 -4.22
CA TYR A 200 15.30 -8.55 -4.30
C TYR A 200 15.74 -9.94 -4.78
N ARG A 201 15.04 -11.01 -4.41
CA ARG A 201 15.29 -12.36 -4.95
C ARG A 201 15.08 -12.45 -6.46
N LEU A 202 14.11 -11.73 -7.03
CA LEU A 202 13.92 -11.69 -8.48
C LEU A 202 15.10 -11.04 -9.22
N SER A 203 15.78 -10.05 -8.61
CA SER A 203 17.01 -9.47 -9.20
C SER A 203 18.19 -10.47 -9.23
N PHE A 204 18.16 -11.50 -8.40
CA PHE A 204 19.11 -12.62 -8.40
C PHE A 204 18.57 -13.88 -9.11
N ASN A 205 17.53 -13.76 -9.93
CA ASN A 205 16.84 -14.87 -10.62
C ASN A 205 16.30 -15.97 -9.68
N ALA A 206 16.19 -15.71 -8.37
CA ALA A 206 15.69 -16.65 -7.39
C ALA A 206 14.16 -16.60 -7.28
N LYS A 207 13.52 -17.77 -7.16
CA LYS A 207 12.06 -17.87 -7.05
C LYS A 207 11.55 -17.19 -5.75
N PRO A 208 10.39 -16.51 -5.75
CA PRO A 208 9.81 -15.93 -4.53
C PRO A 208 9.59 -16.98 -3.42
N LEU A 209 9.89 -16.57 -2.19
CA LEU A 209 9.65 -17.35 -0.97
C LEU A 209 8.16 -17.36 -0.61
N THR A 210 7.76 -18.42 0.07
CA THR A 210 6.42 -18.60 0.64
C THR A 210 6.50 -18.84 2.14
N THR A 211 5.56 -18.26 2.91
CA THR A 211 5.52 -18.47 4.36
C THR A 211 5.19 -19.92 4.70
N ASN A 212 5.84 -20.46 5.73
CA ASN A 212 5.49 -21.72 6.37
C ASN A 212 5.13 -21.45 7.84
N GLU A 213 3.98 -21.94 8.30
CA GLU A 213 3.43 -21.62 9.62
C GLU A 213 4.26 -22.17 10.78
N PHE A 214 4.90 -23.33 10.62
CA PHE A 214 5.82 -23.88 11.61
C PHE A 214 7.06 -22.98 11.73
N ILE A 215 7.68 -22.66 10.59
CA ILE A 215 8.87 -21.80 10.53
C ILE A 215 8.55 -20.37 11.02
N LYS A 216 7.32 -19.88 10.81
CA LYS A 216 6.84 -18.60 11.37
C LYS A 216 6.85 -18.63 12.89
N LYS A 217 6.25 -19.66 13.51
CA LYS A 217 6.19 -19.80 14.97
C LYS A 217 7.57 -19.92 15.62
N GLU A 218 8.47 -20.69 15.01
CA GLU A 218 9.87 -20.75 15.44
C GLU A 218 10.56 -19.38 15.37
N ALA A 219 10.41 -18.66 14.25
CA ALA A 219 11.00 -17.33 14.09
C ALA A 219 10.46 -16.32 15.12
N GLU A 220 9.18 -16.41 15.47
CA GLU A 220 8.54 -15.60 16.51
C GLU A 220 9.03 -15.95 17.92
N GLN A 221 9.18 -17.23 18.24
CA GLN A 221 9.77 -17.69 19.49
C GLN A 221 11.24 -17.24 19.62
N ILE A 222 12.05 -17.38 18.56
CA ILE A 222 13.45 -16.92 18.54
C ILE A 222 13.52 -15.39 18.65
N ALA A 223 12.57 -14.64 18.07
CA ALA A 223 12.52 -13.19 18.23
C ALA A 223 12.26 -12.79 19.70
N LEU A 224 11.34 -13.49 20.39
CA LEU A 224 11.01 -13.27 21.81
C LEU A 224 12.14 -13.70 22.76
N ILE A 225 12.78 -14.83 22.50
CA ILE A 225 13.88 -15.37 23.30
C ILE A 225 15.16 -14.59 22.95
N LYS A 226 15.42 -13.53 23.72
CA LYS A 226 16.55 -12.57 23.58
C LYS A 226 17.97 -13.18 23.50
N LYS A 227 18.14 -14.50 23.61
CA LYS A 227 19.43 -15.19 23.56
C LYS A 227 19.99 -15.22 22.14
N THR A 228 20.75 -14.19 21.79
CA THR A 228 21.71 -14.19 20.67
C THR A 228 22.78 -15.29 20.79
N SER A 229 22.98 -15.86 21.99
CA SER A 229 23.93 -16.92 22.32
C SER A 229 23.57 -18.29 21.71
N GLN A 230 23.76 -18.41 20.40
CA GLN A 230 24.15 -19.56 19.56
C GLN A 230 23.60 -21.00 19.81
N ASN A 231 23.44 -21.51 21.03
CA ASN A 231 23.38 -22.95 21.33
C ASN A 231 22.00 -23.65 21.23
N HIS A 232 21.04 -23.09 20.49
CA HIS A 232 19.91 -23.92 20.02
C HIS A 232 20.39 -24.79 18.84
N LYS A 233 20.72 -26.07 19.11
CA LYS A 233 20.88 -27.13 18.11
C LYS A 233 19.54 -27.38 17.39
N LEU A 234 19.20 -26.52 16.45
CA LEU A 234 18.19 -26.78 15.42
C LEU A 234 18.73 -27.83 14.42
N ASP A 235 17.84 -28.54 13.74
CA ASP A 235 18.20 -29.43 12.62
C ASP A 235 19.05 -28.66 11.59
N ASN A 236 20.21 -29.22 11.21
CA ASN A 236 21.18 -28.65 10.28
C ASN A 236 20.62 -28.26 8.89
N SER A 237 19.37 -28.58 8.56
CA SER A 237 18.70 -28.06 7.38
C SER A 237 18.07 -26.67 7.53
N TYR A 238 18.03 -26.11 8.74
CA TYR A 238 17.47 -24.79 9.05
C TYR A 238 18.54 -23.72 9.29
N TYR A 239 18.22 -22.50 8.85
CA TYR A 239 19.07 -21.32 8.91
C TYR A 239 18.31 -20.13 9.49
N LYS A 240 19.00 -19.30 10.28
CA LYS A 240 18.44 -18.06 10.82
C LYS A 240 19.32 -16.85 10.52
N VAL A 241 18.67 -15.74 10.21
CA VAL A 241 19.27 -14.40 10.18
C VAL A 241 18.55 -13.57 11.24
N ILE A 242 19.32 -12.87 12.07
CA ILE A 242 18.81 -11.99 13.13
C ILE A 242 19.32 -10.57 12.85
N GLY A 243 18.42 -9.59 12.88
CA GLY A 243 18.76 -8.19 12.67
C GLY A 243 18.17 -7.32 13.77
N LEU A 244 19.03 -6.50 14.37
CA LEU A 244 18.70 -5.56 15.43
C LEU A 244 18.75 -4.13 14.87
N THR A 245 17.73 -3.32 15.14
CA THR A 245 17.62 -1.96 14.58
C THR A 245 16.71 -1.09 15.43
N SER A 246 16.92 0.23 15.43
CA SER A 246 16.10 1.15 16.21
C SER A 246 14.67 1.24 15.65
N PRO A 247 13.62 1.34 16.49
CA PRO A 247 12.21 1.35 16.08
C PRO A 247 11.84 2.18 14.83
N PRO A 248 12.27 3.44 14.63
CA PRO A 248 11.88 4.22 13.45
C PRO A 248 12.58 3.76 12.14
N PHE A 249 13.64 2.95 12.23
CA PHE A 249 14.47 2.50 11.09
C PHE A 249 14.26 1.02 10.74
N ALA A 250 13.34 0.33 11.40
CA ALA A 250 13.12 -1.10 11.20
C ALA A 250 12.75 -1.48 9.76
N SER A 251 12.08 -0.59 9.01
CA SER A 251 11.77 -0.78 7.59
C SER A 251 12.99 -0.81 6.66
N LEU A 252 14.18 -0.38 7.09
CA LEU A 252 15.40 -0.35 6.26
C LEU A 252 16.19 -1.67 6.28
N LEU A 253 15.82 -2.61 7.14
CA LEU A 253 16.68 -3.76 7.49
C LEU A 253 16.89 -4.76 6.33
N ILE A 254 15.87 -5.04 5.53
CA ILE A 254 16.00 -5.92 4.34
C ILE A 254 16.80 -5.20 3.23
N ASN A 255 16.54 -3.91 3.00
CA ASN A 255 17.33 -3.10 2.06
C ASN A 255 18.82 -3.05 2.44
N ARG A 256 19.14 -2.96 3.74
CA ARG A 256 20.52 -3.04 4.23
C ARG A 256 21.16 -4.39 3.90
N TRP A 257 20.52 -5.51 4.24
CA TRP A 257 21.03 -6.86 3.91
C TRP A 257 21.20 -7.08 2.40
N TYR A 258 20.30 -6.54 1.59
CA TYR A 258 20.42 -6.57 0.13
C TYR A 258 21.62 -5.76 -0.37
N ALA A 259 21.85 -4.56 0.17
CA ALA A 259 23.02 -3.74 -0.17
C ALA A 259 24.34 -4.40 0.29
N GLU A 260 24.36 -5.05 1.45
CA GLU A 260 25.50 -5.84 1.93
C GLU A 260 25.81 -6.99 0.94
N VAL A 261 24.80 -7.71 0.43
CA VAL A 261 24.99 -8.79 -0.57
C VAL A 261 25.36 -8.27 -1.98
N LEU A 262 24.95 -7.06 -2.36
CA LEU A 262 25.45 -6.41 -3.58
C LEU A 262 26.93 -6.06 -3.46
N ASN A 263 27.36 -5.52 -2.31
CA ASN A 263 28.76 -5.13 -2.08
C ASN A 263 29.71 -6.34 -2.18
N ILE A 264 29.33 -7.50 -1.63
CA ILE A 264 30.08 -8.77 -1.78
C ILE A 264 30.31 -9.09 -3.26
N LYS A 265 29.25 -9.08 -4.06
CA LYS A 265 29.29 -9.47 -5.48
C LYS A 265 30.08 -8.49 -6.35
N ASN A 266 30.23 -7.24 -5.90
CA ASN A 266 31.00 -6.21 -6.59
C ASN A 266 32.47 -6.17 -6.13
N HIS A 267 32.83 -6.77 -4.99
CA HIS A 267 34.16 -6.69 -4.40
C HIS A 267 34.66 -8.07 -3.96
N ILE A 268 35.28 -8.79 -4.90
CA ILE A 268 35.80 -10.17 -4.75
C ILE A 268 36.71 -10.35 -3.52
N ASN A 269 37.42 -9.30 -3.09
CA ASN A 269 38.47 -9.38 -2.06
C ASN A 269 38.01 -8.94 -0.64
N VAL A 270 36.71 -8.72 -0.37
CA VAL A 270 36.23 -8.27 0.96
C VAL A 270 36.10 -9.44 1.93
N GLN A 271 37.20 -9.79 2.61
CA GLN A 271 37.29 -10.94 3.53
C GLN A 271 36.66 -10.76 4.93
N LYS A 272 36.02 -9.63 5.27
CA LYS A 272 35.69 -9.29 6.67
C LYS A 272 34.20 -9.05 6.97
N ILE A 273 33.71 -9.81 7.95
CA ILE A 273 32.42 -9.67 8.68
C ILE A 273 31.15 -9.88 7.83
N HIS A 274 30.98 -11.11 7.32
CA HIS A 274 29.68 -11.58 6.82
C HIS A 274 29.06 -12.64 7.72
N THR A 275 27.75 -12.50 7.97
CA THR A 275 26.90 -13.60 8.42
C THR A 275 26.45 -14.38 7.17
N PRO A 276 27.01 -15.57 6.86
CA PRO A 276 26.77 -16.27 5.59
C PRO A 276 25.29 -16.62 5.34
N ASN A 277 24.51 -16.70 6.42
CA ASN A 277 23.06 -16.92 6.36
C ASN A 277 22.31 -15.80 5.60
N VAL A 278 22.86 -14.58 5.51
CA VAL A 278 22.25 -13.47 4.76
C VAL A 278 22.30 -13.72 3.25
N GLU A 279 23.42 -14.21 2.71
CA GLU A 279 23.49 -14.60 1.29
C GLU A 279 22.51 -15.74 0.96
N LEU A 280 22.38 -16.71 1.87
CA LEU A 280 21.45 -17.82 1.71
C LEU A 280 19.99 -17.36 1.60
N LEU A 281 19.57 -16.26 2.23
CA LEU A 281 18.23 -15.68 2.03
C LEU A 281 17.91 -15.33 0.57
N PHE A 282 18.93 -15.03 -0.23
CA PHE A 282 18.80 -14.70 -1.65
C PHE A 282 19.00 -15.91 -2.57
N SER A 283 19.39 -17.07 -2.04
CA SER A 283 19.64 -18.29 -2.82
C SER A 283 18.36 -18.92 -3.38
N SER A 284 18.42 -19.37 -4.64
CA SER A 284 17.36 -20.10 -5.34
C SER A 284 16.95 -21.42 -4.65
N ASN A 285 17.80 -21.96 -3.77
CA ASN A 285 17.58 -23.21 -3.03
C ASN A 285 16.58 -23.07 -1.87
N ILE A 286 16.28 -21.85 -1.44
CA ILE A 286 15.31 -21.58 -0.36
C ILE A 286 13.93 -21.35 -0.99
N LYS A 287 12.90 -22.05 -0.48
CA LYS A 287 11.49 -21.90 -0.89
C LYS A 287 10.56 -21.43 0.23
N HIS A 288 10.93 -21.70 1.48
CA HIS A 288 10.10 -21.49 2.66
C HIS A 288 10.79 -20.64 3.74
N ILE A 289 10.00 -19.76 4.36
CA ILE A 289 10.45 -18.73 5.29
C ILE A 289 9.44 -18.53 6.44
N GLY A 290 9.93 -18.15 7.60
CA GLY A 290 9.18 -17.58 8.72
C GLY A 290 9.82 -16.28 9.16
N ILE A 291 9.01 -15.31 9.58
CA ILE A 291 9.47 -13.96 9.95
C ILE A 291 8.89 -13.60 11.32
N GLY A 292 9.72 -13.60 12.33
CA GLY A 292 9.41 -13.14 13.68
C GLY A 292 9.88 -11.70 13.89
N VAL A 293 9.08 -10.91 14.60
CA VAL A 293 9.39 -9.51 14.94
C VAL A 293 8.95 -9.25 16.38
N THR A 294 9.84 -8.67 17.19
CA THR A 294 9.50 -8.12 18.51
C THR A 294 10.19 -6.78 18.75
N SER A 295 9.76 -6.06 19.79
CA SER A 295 10.38 -4.81 20.27
C SER A 295 10.85 -4.98 21.71
N GLN A 296 12.15 -4.82 21.94
CA GLN A 296 12.75 -4.82 23.26
C GLN A 296 12.86 -3.39 23.81
N ASN A 297 12.27 -3.19 24.99
CA ASN A 297 12.39 -1.98 25.82
C ASN A 297 12.14 -0.67 25.05
N ASN A 298 11.33 -0.71 23.99
CA ASN A 298 11.04 0.41 23.08
C ASN A 298 12.30 1.03 22.43
N ARG A 299 13.42 0.30 22.39
CA ARG A 299 14.74 0.78 21.89
C ARG A 299 15.29 -0.04 20.72
N ILE A 300 14.97 -1.32 20.63
CA ILE A 300 15.47 -2.22 19.58
C ILE A 300 14.31 -3.07 19.05
N VAL A 301 14.09 -3.05 17.73
CA VAL A 301 13.29 -4.07 17.03
C VAL A 301 14.22 -5.23 16.67
N ASN A 302 13.84 -6.44 17.09
CA ASN A 302 14.50 -7.68 16.71
C ASN A 302 13.68 -8.34 15.59
N LEU A 303 14.26 -8.40 14.39
CA LEU A 303 13.77 -9.18 13.26
C LEU A 303 14.53 -10.51 13.23
N THR A 304 13.81 -11.63 13.36
CA THR A 304 14.35 -12.95 13.05
C THR A 304 13.71 -13.48 11.79
N ILE A 305 14.54 -13.88 10.82
CA ILE A 305 14.10 -14.69 9.68
C ILE A 305 14.63 -16.11 9.86
N HIS A 306 13.71 -17.09 9.88
CA HIS A 306 14.02 -18.52 9.91
C HIS A 306 13.64 -19.13 8.55
N PHE A 307 14.45 -20.05 8.02
CA PHE A 307 14.24 -20.62 6.69
C PHE A 307 14.94 -21.98 6.53
N LYS A 308 14.51 -22.79 5.56
CA LYS A 308 15.01 -24.16 5.34
C LYS A 308 15.72 -24.28 3.99
N ASN A 309 16.90 -24.91 3.96
CA ASN A 309 17.66 -25.16 2.74
C ASN A 309 17.43 -26.58 2.21
N GLU A 310 16.78 -26.69 1.06
CA GLU A 310 16.39 -28.01 0.52
C GLU A 310 17.55 -28.76 -0.14
N THR A 311 18.51 -28.06 -0.76
CA THR A 311 19.64 -28.73 -1.44
C THR A 311 20.64 -29.34 -0.46
N LEU A 312 20.63 -28.92 0.81
CA LEU A 312 21.39 -29.61 1.86
C LEU A 312 20.73 -30.90 2.34
N LYS A 313 19.41 -31.09 2.14
CA LYS A 313 18.82 -32.43 2.32
C LYS A 313 19.38 -33.39 1.26
N ILE A 314 19.45 -32.95 0.00
CA ILE A 314 20.07 -33.74 -1.08
C ILE A 314 21.56 -33.91 -0.83
N LYS A 315 22.34 -32.84 -0.58
CA LYS A 315 23.78 -32.96 -0.30
C LYS A 315 24.06 -33.84 0.91
N ASN A 316 23.32 -33.76 2.02
CA ASN A 316 23.58 -34.62 3.18
C ASN A 316 23.12 -36.08 2.95
N ILE A 317 22.08 -36.32 2.15
CA ILE A 317 21.72 -37.68 1.71
C ILE A 317 22.77 -38.23 0.73
N VAL A 318 23.32 -37.40 -0.17
CA VAL A 318 24.38 -37.78 -1.11
C VAL A 318 25.73 -37.90 -0.40
N TYR A 319 26.01 -37.16 0.68
CA TYR A 319 27.23 -37.28 1.47
C TYR A 319 27.14 -38.46 2.44
N ARG A 320 25.96 -38.77 3.00
CA ARG A 320 25.75 -40.04 3.71
C ARG A 320 25.78 -41.22 2.74
N LYS A 321 25.10 -41.18 1.59
CA LYS A 321 25.22 -42.24 0.58
C LYS A 321 26.65 -42.34 0.05
N LYS A 322 27.37 -41.24 -0.21
CA LYS A 322 28.77 -41.28 -0.66
C LYS A 322 29.72 -41.72 0.43
N ASN A 323 29.50 -41.42 1.72
CA ASN A 323 30.36 -41.89 2.80
C ASN A 323 30.05 -43.33 3.21
N ASN A 324 28.80 -43.78 3.14
CA ASN A 324 28.46 -45.20 3.25
C ASN A 324 28.98 -45.97 2.03
N LEU A 325 28.80 -45.43 0.81
CA LEU A 325 29.34 -46.06 -0.40
C LEU A 325 30.87 -46.01 -0.43
N ILE A 326 31.54 -44.97 0.10
CA ILE A 326 33.01 -44.96 0.30
C ILE A 326 33.41 -45.82 1.50
N GLY A 327 32.55 -46.07 2.48
CA GLY A 327 32.76 -47.12 3.49
C GLY A 327 32.82 -48.48 2.80
N ASN A 328 31.70 -48.91 2.23
CA ASN A 328 31.58 -50.17 1.50
C ASN A 328 32.58 -50.28 0.33
N ILE A 329 32.90 -49.21 -0.40
CA ILE A 329 33.91 -49.20 -1.47
C ILE A 329 35.33 -49.11 -0.89
N SER A 330 35.60 -48.52 0.27
CA SER A 330 36.92 -48.61 0.90
C SER A 330 37.15 -49.96 1.56
N GLU A 331 36.08 -50.66 1.94
CA GLU A 331 36.11 -52.01 2.52
C GLU A 331 36.26 -53.04 1.38
N ASN A 332 35.43 -52.94 0.35
CA ASN A 332 35.60 -53.70 -0.89
C ASN A 332 36.95 -53.39 -1.56
N LEU A 333 37.36 -52.12 -1.75
CA LEU A 333 38.70 -51.81 -2.30
C LEU A 333 39.85 -52.22 -1.38
N LYS A 334 39.68 -52.34 -0.06
CA LYS A 334 40.74 -52.94 0.78
C LYS A 334 40.94 -54.43 0.50
N ASN A 335 39.97 -55.09 -0.12
CA ASN A 335 40.09 -56.44 -0.68
C ASN A 335 40.46 -56.37 -2.18
N ASP A 336 39.67 -55.65 -2.99
CA ASP A 336 39.81 -55.54 -4.44
C ASP A 336 41.12 -54.87 -4.83
N THR A 337 41.51 -53.68 -4.33
CA THR A 337 42.85 -53.12 -4.62
C THR A 337 43.99 -53.94 -4.02
N LYS A 338 43.75 -54.81 -3.03
CA LYS A 338 44.78 -55.77 -2.59
C LYS A 338 45.04 -56.83 -3.67
N ASN A 339 44.02 -57.20 -4.44
CA ASN A 339 44.13 -58.06 -5.62
C ASN A 339 44.49 -57.27 -6.90
N LEU A 340 44.05 -56.02 -7.02
CA LEU A 340 44.18 -55.18 -8.21
C LEU A 340 45.51 -54.41 -8.25
N ILE A 341 46.17 -54.16 -7.12
CA ILE A 341 47.58 -53.72 -7.11
C ILE A 341 48.47 -54.84 -7.66
N ILE A 342 48.19 -56.11 -7.29
CA ILE A 342 48.87 -57.29 -7.86
C ILE A 342 48.64 -57.37 -9.39
N GLN A 343 47.47 -56.94 -9.89
CA GLN A 343 47.11 -57.03 -11.31
C GLN A 343 47.43 -55.79 -12.17
N VAL A 344 47.42 -54.57 -11.62
CA VAL A 344 47.66 -53.32 -12.36
C VAL A 344 49.14 -52.95 -12.43
N ILE A 345 49.96 -53.42 -11.48
CA ILE A 345 51.43 -53.44 -11.64
C ILE A 345 51.83 -54.23 -12.90
N PHE A 346 50.98 -55.15 -13.36
CA PHE A 346 51.18 -55.95 -14.57
C PHE A 346 50.82 -55.24 -15.90
N GLU A 347 50.03 -54.16 -15.86
CA GLU A 347 49.46 -53.53 -17.08
C GLU A 347 49.89 -52.06 -17.30
N HIS A 348 50.38 -51.34 -16.28
CA HIS A 348 50.66 -49.89 -16.40
C HIS A 348 51.90 -49.51 -17.24
N CYS A 349 52.44 -50.43 -18.05
CA CYS A 349 53.62 -50.23 -18.90
C CYS A 349 53.30 -49.71 -20.33
N LYS A 350 52.08 -49.22 -20.62
CA LYS A 350 51.72 -48.70 -21.96
C LYS A 350 51.16 -47.27 -21.92
N HIS A 351 51.80 -46.41 -22.72
CA HIS A 351 51.55 -44.97 -22.91
C HIS A 351 50.13 -44.66 -23.47
N LEU A 352 49.41 -43.56 -23.20
CA LEU A 352 49.66 -42.10 -23.10
C LEU A 352 49.55 -41.28 -24.42
N THR A 353 48.75 -40.18 -24.40
CA THR A 353 48.65 -39.00 -25.33
C THR A 353 47.89 -39.12 -26.70
N SER A 354 47.29 -38.09 -27.37
CA SER A 354 46.69 -36.75 -27.01
C SER A 354 46.05 -35.95 -28.24
N VAL A 355 45.50 -34.70 -28.05
CA VAL A 355 45.43 -33.48 -29.00
C VAL A 355 44.10 -32.85 -29.62
N CYS A 356 43.78 -31.56 -29.28
CA CYS A 356 43.14 -30.37 -30.02
C CYS A 356 41.68 -30.33 -30.64
N ARG A 357 41.00 -29.22 -31.13
CA ARG A 357 40.91 -27.69 -30.94
C ARG A 357 39.72 -26.95 -31.70
N CYS A 358 39.14 -25.85 -31.13
CA CYS A 358 38.52 -24.58 -31.71
C CYS A 358 37.21 -24.52 -32.61
N ASN A 359 36.70 -23.37 -33.18
CA ASN A 359 36.04 -22.11 -32.61
C ASN A 359 35.43 -21.09 -33.69
N ASN A 360 34.51 -20.12 -33.33
CA ASN A 360 34.03 -18.83 -34.02
C ASN A 360 32.80 -18.81 -35.02
N ARG A 361 32.07 -17.72 -35.49
CA ARG A 361 31.69 -16.29 -35.10
C ARG A 361 30.56 -15.56 -35.99
N PHE A 362 29.73 -14.64 -35.40
CA PHE A 362 29.09 -13.31 -35.83
C PHE A 362 28.11 -12.94 -37.05
N ILE A 363 26.92 -12.35 -36.73
CA ILE A 363 26.16 -11.09 -37.21
C ILE A 363 25.64 -10.83 -38.70
N LYS A 364 24.71 -9.88 -39.11
CA LYS A 364 23.28 -9.44 -38.73
C LYS A 364 22.90 -7.89 -38.87
N ILE A 365 21.87 -7.41 -39.67
CA ILE A 365 20.92 -6.19 -39.48
C ILE A 365 20.06 -5.67 -40.72
N ASN A 366 18.75 -5.30 -40.48
CA ASN A 366 17.69 -4.35 -41.04
C ASN A 366 17.73 -3.59 -42.43
N LEU A 367 16.81 -2.68 -42.93
CA LEU A 367 15.73 -1.73 -42.40
C LEU A 367 14.80 -1.05 -43.53
N ILE A 368 13.75 -0.25 -43.17
CA ILE A 368 13.01 0.89 -43.91
C ILE A 368 11.50 0.72 -44.38
N TYR A 369 10.75 1.84 -44.65
CA TYR A 369 9.25 2.03 -44.64
C TYR A 369 8.71 3.25 -45.55
N PRO A 370 7.42 3.76 -45.56
CA PRO A 370 6.73 4.43 -46.72
C PRO A 370 5.99 5.81 -46.49
N CYS A 371 5.07 6.25 -47.39
CA CYS A 371 4.23 7.51 -47.41
C CYS A 371 3.04 7.38 -48.44
N ASN A 372 2.02 8.25 -48.74
CA ASN A 372 1.21 9.40 -48.18
C ASN A 372 0.00 9.70 -49.20
N CYS A 373 -0.90 10.72 -49.31
CA CYS A 373 -1.36 11.98 -48.63
C CYS A 373 -2.71 12.59 -49.21
N LYS A 374 -3.54 13.33 -48.41
CA LYS A 374 -4.52 14.45 -48.78
C LYS A 374 -5.85 14.13 -49.56
N LYS A 375 -6.91 15.00 -49.71
CA LYS A 375 -7.19 16.47 -49.52
C LYS A 375 -8.71 16.82 -49.21
N ILE A 376 -9.11 18.11 -49.04
CA ILE A 376 -10.44 18.70 -48.56
C ILE A 376 -10.50 20.27 -48.75
N PRO A 377 -11.51 21.15 -48.35
CA PRO A 377 -12.99 21.09 -48.00
C PRO A 377 -13.97 22.32 -48.35
N LYS A 378 -15.32 22.10 -48.37
CA LYS A 378 -16.49 23.02 -48.01
C LYS A 378 -16.89 24.29 -48.91
N PRO A 379 -17.61 25.38 -48.43
CA PRO A 379 -19.07 25.66 -48.67
C PRO A 379 -19.45 27.15 -49.03
N GLU A 380 -20.76 27.55 -49.00
CA GLU A 380 -21.40 28.90 -48.71
C GLU A 380 -22.73 29.14 -49.49
N LEU A 381 -23.60 30.16 -49.33
CA LEU A 381 -24.20 30.89 -48.17
C LEU A 381 -25.62 31.45 -48.59
N SER A 382 -26.24 32.42 -47.88
CA SER A 382 -27.67 32.80 -47.99
C SER A 382 -27.97 34.30 -48.21
N ILE A 383 -29.06 34.64 -48.92
CA ILE A 383 -29.78 35.94 -48.99
C ILE A 383 -31.26 35.62 -49.39
N GLN A 384 -32.38 36.16 -48.88
CA GLN A 384 -32.81 37.47 -48.31
C GLN A 384 -33.33 38.49 -49.35
N TYR A 385 -34.38 39.29 -49.16
CA TYR A 385 -35.59 39.19 -48.32
C TYR A 385 -36.71 40.09 -48.93
N SER A 386 -37.78 39.51 -49.49
CA SER A 386 -39.01 40.26 -49.91
C SER A 386 -40.34 39.70 -49.35
N LEU A 387 -40.31 38.48 -48.80
CA LEU A 387 -41.42 37.82 -48.07
C LEU A 387 -41.79 38.54 -46.73
N LYS A 388 -41.33 39.79 -46.56
CA LYS A 388 -40.83 40.46 -45.36
C LYS A 388 -41.76 40.64 -44.15
N LYS A 389 -43.09 40.40 -44.24
CA LYS A 389 -44.04 40.66 -43.13
C LYS A 389 -44.65 39.41 -42.50
N VAL A 390 -45.16 38.47 -43.30
CA VAL A 390 -45.37 37.06 -42.86
C VAL A 390 -44.02 36.48 -42.46
N LEU A 391 -43.01 36.70 -43.31
CA LEU A 391 -41.65 36.37 -42.96
C LEU A 391 -41.10 37.28 -41.86
N TYR A 392 -41.66 38.44 -41.47
CA TYR A 392 -41.20 39.09 -40.22
C TYR A 392 -41.55 38.26 -39.00
N LYS A 393 -42.76 37.69 -38.95
CA LYS A 393 -43.20 36.86 -37.82
C LYS A 393 -42.52 35.49 -37.84
N GLN A 394 -42.30 34.91 -39.03
CA GLN A 394 -41.45 33.72 -39.17
C GLN A 394 -39.97 34.04 -38.95
N ILE A 395 -39.43 35.22 -39.29
CA ILE A 395 -38.07 35.68 -38.94
C ILE A 395 -37.97 35.92 -37.45
N LEU A 396 -39.00 36.42 -36.76
CA LEU A 396 -38.93 36.53 -35.31
C LEU A 396 -38.89 35.14 -34.67
N LEU A 397 -39.66 34.17 -35.18
CA LEU A 397 -39.60 32.78 -34.73
C LEU A 397 -38.35 32.00 -35.18
N ILE A 398 -37.79 32.30 -36.35
CA ILE A 398 -36.57 31.69 -36.90
C ILE A 398 -35.34 32.36 -36.29
N ASN A 399 -35.33 33.66 -36.02
CA ASN A 399 -34.30 34.35 -35.26
C ASN A 399 -34.41 34.03 -33.78
N LEU A 400 -35.59 33.75 -33.21
CA LEU A 400 -35.70 33.25 -31.85
C LEU A 400 -35.25 31.79 -31.77
N LYS A 401 -35.66 30.90 -32.69
CA LYS A 401 -35.10 29.54 -32.79
C LYS A 401 -33.61 29.55 -33.12
N SER A 402 -33.12 30.48 -33.93
CA SER A 402 -31.71 30.62 -34.32
C SER A 402 -30.90 31.25 -33.21
N THR A 403 -31.37 32.27 -32.49
CA THR A 403 -30.68 32.77 -31.29
C THR A 403 -30.75 31.77 -30.16
N ILE A 404 -31.83 31.00 -29.97
CA ILE A 404 -31.86 29.87 -29.03
C ILE A 404 -30.91 28.76 -29.49
N MET A 405 -30.82 28.42 -30.78
CA MET A 405 -29.86 27.43 -31.30
C MET A 405 -28.42 27.93 -31.28
N LEU A 406 -28.17 29.23 -31.47
CA LEU A 406 -26.85 29.88 -31.40
C LEU A 406 -26.43 30.10 -29.96
N PHE A 407 -27.36 30.34 -29.04
CA PHE A 407 -27.10 30.44 -27.60
C PHE A 407 -26.96 29.05 -26.98
N ALA A 408 -27.71 28.05 -27.45
CA ALA A 408 -27.53 26.64 -27.08
C ALA A 408 -26.26 26.04 -27.68
N THR A 409 -25.90 26.35 -28.93
CA THR A 409 -24.60 25.95 -29.50
C THR A 409 -23.46 26.78 -28.93
N SER A 410 -23.62 28.06 -28.62
CA SER A 410 -22.63 28.84 -27.86
C SER A 410 -22.46 28.29 -26.44
N LEU A 411 -23.54 27.89 -25.76
CA LEU A 411 -23.47 27.18 -24.47
C LEU A 411 -22.82 25.80 -24.63
N LEU A 412 -23.12 25.03 -25.68
CA LEU A 412 -22.49 23.72 -25.92
C LEU A 412 -21.03 23.84 -26.34
N ILE A 413 -20.65 24.86 -27.10
CA ILE A 413 -19.27 25.20 -27.49
C ILE A 413 -18.52 25.73 -26.27
N SER A 414 -19.10 26.65 -25.50
CA SER A 414 -18.53 27.16 -24.26
C SER A 414 -18.40 26.04 -23.22
N PHE A 415 -19.38 25.16 -23.07
CA PHE A 415 -19.32 23.97 -22.22
C PHE A 415 -18.29 22.95 -22.75
N ALA A 416 -18.14 22.79 -24.07
CA ALA A 416 -17.11 21.95 -24.70
C ALA A 416 -15.69 22.51 -24.49
N LEU A 417 -15.50 23.83 -24.62
CA LEU A 417 -14.26 24.54 -24.32
C LEU A 417 -13.97 24.52 -22.81
N GLN A 418 -15.02 24.61 -21.98
CA GLN A 418 -15.02 24.34 -20.55
C GLN A 418 -15.01 22.84 -20.21
N THR A 419 -14.73 21.90 -21.13
CA THR A 419 -14.48 20.48 -20.75
C THR A 419 -13.09 20.30 -20.11
N TYR A 420 -12.78 21.14 -19.12
CA TYR A 420 -11.67 21.07 -18.17
C TYR A 420 -10.45 20.32 -18.71
N ALA A 421 -9.60 21.03 -19.46
CA ALA A 421 -8.22 20.63 -19.62
C ALA A 421 -7.56 20.72 -18.24
N HIS A 422 -7.38 19.57 -17.57
CA HIS A 422 -6.94 19.54 -16.19
C HIS A 422 -5.45 19.88 -16.08
N TYR A 423 -5.08 20.61 -15.03
CA TYR A 423 -3.74 21.16 -14.88
C TYR A 423 -2.64 20.09 -14.98
N LEU A 424 -1.73 20.32 -15.93
CA LEU A 424 -0.47 19.62 -16.10
C LEU A 424 0.62 20.36 -15.33
N THR A 425 1.18 19.67 -14.34
CA THR A 425 2.26 20.16 -13.49
C THR A 425 3.61 19.71 -14.05
N VAL A 426 4.49 20.69 -14.27
CA VAL A 426 5.87 20.52 -14.71
C VAL A 426 6.79 20.71 -13.51
N PRO A 427 7.48 19.68 -13.00
CA PRO A 427 8.40 19.84 -11.88
C PRO A 427 9.66 20.59 -12.34
N VAL A 428 9.96 21.70 -11.67
CA VAL A 428 11.04 22.63 -12.04
C VAL A 428 11.71 23.15 -10.77
N ASP A 429 13.03 23.32 -10.84
CA ASP A 429 13.76 24.07 -9.82
C ASP A 429 13.78 25.55 -10.27
N TYR A 430 13.14 26.44 -9.51
CA TYR A 430 12.85 27.83 -9.89
C TYR A 430 13.53 28.79 -8.92
N THR A 431 14.50 29.56 -9.43
CA THR A 431 15.34 30.44 -8.61
C THR A 431 15.13 31.88 -9.04
N VAL A 432 14.69 32.71 -8.09
CA VAL A 432 14.57 34.17 -8.23
C VAL A 432 15.77 34.82 -7.55
N TYR A 433 16.50 35.65 -8.27
CA TYR A 433 17.68 36.36 -7.76
C TYR A 433 17.31 37.72 -7.14
N LYS A 434 18.24 38.35 -6.41
CA LYS A 434 18.01 39.63 -5.70
C LYS A 434 17.59 40.78 -6.64
N ASN A 435 18.09 40.78 -7.87
CA ASN A 435 17.72 41.73 -8.93
C ASN A 435 16.37 41.44 -9.61
N GLY A 436 15.66 40.38 -9.20
CA GLY A 436 14.37 39.98 -9.77
C GLY A 436 14.45 39.11 -11.03
N SER A 437 15.64 38.71 -11.50
CA SER A 437 15.71 37.73 -12.60
C SER A 437 15.27 36.34 -12.16
N GLU A 438 14.69 35.57 -13.09
CA GLU A 438 14.11 34.24 -12.84
C GLU A 438 14.82 33.18 -13.71
N THR A 439 15.42 32.17 -13.07
CA THR A 439 15.91 30.96 -13.77
C THR A 439 15.04 29.75 -13.49
N PHE A 440 14.84 28.94 -14.52
CA PHE A 440 14.06 27.71 -14.49
C PHE A 440 14.98 26.55 -14.88
N LYS A 441 14.99 25.46 -14.12
CA LYS A 441 15.77 24.25 -14.44
C LYS A 441 14.87 23.05 -14.67
N PHE A 442 14.97 22.44 -15.86
CA PHE A 442 14.14 21.31 -16.27
C PHE A 442 14.95 20.32 -17.12
N GLN A 443 14.96 19.05 -16.71
CA GLN A 443 15.73 17.96 -17.35
C GLN A 443 17.24 18.29 -17.51
N ASN A 444 17.84 18.92 -16.49
CA ASN A 444 19.22 19.43 -16.46
C ASN A 444 19.53 20.62 -17.37
N THR A 445 18.62 21.05 -18.25
CA THR A 445 18.72 22.33 -18.96
C THR A 445 18.29 23.48 -18.05
N VAL A 446 19.01 24.59 -18.08
CA VAL A 446 18.66 25.87 -17.42
C VAL A 446 18.11 26.83 -18.48
N TYR A 447 17.16 27.69 -18.07
CA TYR A 447 16.51 28.68 -18.92
C TYR A 447 16.45 30.01 -18.16
N ASP A 448 17.01 31.07 -18.74
CA ASP A 448 17.30 32.34 -18.05
C ASP A 448 16.13 33.32 -17.97
N ASN A 449 14.96 32.91 -18.47
CA ASN A 449 13.71 33.65 -18.36
C ASN A 449 12.50 32.74 -18.65
N LYS A 450 11.33 33.16 -18.13
CA LYS A 450 10.05 32.45 -18.28
C LYS A 450 9.68 32.15 -19.74
N ASN A 451 9.97 33.06 -20.68
CA ASN A 451 9.59 32.91 -22.09
C ASN A 451 10.38 31.80 -22.81
N SER A 452 11.70 31.74 -22.59
CA SER A 452 12.56 30.69 -23.15
C SER A 452 12.17 29.30 -22.63
N PHE A 453 11.87 29.19 -21.33
CA PHE A 453 11.33 27.97 -20.71
C PHE A 453 9.98 27.55 -21.33
N ILE A 454 9.02 28.48 -21.46
CA ILE A 454 7.71 28.22 -22.08
C ILE A 454 7.86 27.72 -23.52
N LYS A 455 8.75 28.33 -24.31
CA LYS A 455 9.00 27.97 -25.72
C LYS A 455 9.46 26.51 -25.86
N GLU A 456 10.43 26.08 -25.06
CA GLU A 456 10.93 24.69 -25.10
C GLU A 456 9.95 23.70 -24.46
N ILE A 457 9.20 24.08 -23.42
CA ILE A 457 8.11 23.26 -22.88
C ILE A 457 7.01 23.05 -23.93
N LYS A 458 6.61 24.09 -24.68
CA LYS A 458 5.62 23.97 -25.75
C LYS A 458 6.09 23.07 -26.90
N LYS A 459 7.36 23.16 -27.29
CA LYS A 459 7.99 22.27 -28.28
C LYS A 459 8.02 20.80 -27.80
N LYS A 460 8.24 20.57 -26.51
CA LYS A 460 8.21 19.21 -25.89
C LYS A 460 6.79 18.68 -25.64
N LEU A 461 5.77 19.56 -25.56
CA LEU A 461 4.39 19.25 -25.16
C LEU A 461 3.34 19.97 -26.05
N PRO A 462 3.31 19.72 -27.37
CA PRO A 462 2.43 20.45 -28.29
C PRO A 462 0.95 20.31 -27.92
N ASP A 463 0.52 19.11 -27.52
CA ASP A 463 -0.87 18.75 -27.18
C ASP A 463 -1.45 19.46 -25.94
N VAL A 464 -0.63 20.21 -25.18
CA VAL A 464 -1.03 20.75 -23.87
C VAL A 464 -1.41 22.24 -23.99
N PRO A 465 -2.64 22.65 -23.66
CA PRO A 465 -3.04 24.06 -23.66
C PRO A 465 -2.22 24.90 -22.68
N LEU A 466 -1.87 26.15 -23.04
CA LEU A 466 -0.96 26.98 -22.24
C LEU A 466 -1.55 27.35 -20.87
N ASN A 467 -2.87 27.60 -20.82
CA ASN A 467 -3.65 27.85 -19.61
C ASN A 467 -3.77 26.60 -18.70
N SER A 468 -3.42 25.41 -19.18
CA SER A 468 -3.40 24.16 -18.40
C SER A 468 -2.03 23.87 -17.77
N LEU A 469 -0.98 24.65 -18.08
CA LEU A 469 0.36 24.41 -17.55
C LEU A 469 0.57 25.13 -16.21
N LEU A 470 0.96 24.36 -15.20
CA LEU A 470 1.45 24.83 -13.91
C LEU A 470 2.92 24.42 -13.75
N ILE A 471 3.76 25.32 -13.23
CA ILE A 471 5.14 25.03 -12.86
C ILE A 471 5.14 24.61 -11.40
N GLU A 472 5.48 23.36 -11.08
CA GLU A 472 5.60 22.85 -9.70
C GLU A 472 7.00 23.18 -9.16
N VAL A 473 7.06 24.09 -8.18
CA VAL A 473 8.31 24.67 -7.65
C VAL A 473 8.89 23.75 -6.57
N ASN A 474 9.89 22.95 -6.94
CA ASN A 474 10.58 22.01 -6.03
C ASN A 474 11.36 22.76 -4.93
N SER A 475 12.07 23.81 -5.34
CA SER A 475 12.91 24.68 -4.53
C SER A 475 12.79 26.10 -5.07
N GLY A 476 12.61 27.08 -4.19
CA GLY A 476 12.43 28.48 -4.55
C GLY A 476 11.70 29.30 -3.47
N TYR A 477 12.02 30.59 -3.40
CA TYR A 477 11.28 31.57 -2.60
C TYR A 477 10.14 32.17 -3.42
N CYS A 478 8.93 32.13 -2.88
CA CYS A 478 7.78 32.84 -3.41
C CYS A 478 7.65 34.14 -2.60
N LYS A 479 7.63 35.30 -3.26
CA LYS A 479 7.89 36.61 -2.63
C LYS A 479 6.91 37.00 -1.50
N TYR A 480 5.71 36.41 -1.51
CA TYR A 480 4.64 36.63 -0.53
C TYR A 480 4.17 35.35 0.18
N GLY A 481 5.05 34.35 0.35
CA GLY A 481 4.74 33.08 1.01
C GLY A 481 5.23 33.00 2.45
N SER A 482 4.33 32.86 3.42
CA SER A 482 4.71 32.53 4.80
C SER A 482 5.37 31.15 4.87
N SER A 483 6.50 31.06 5.57
CA SER A 483 7.44 29.93 5.49
C SER A 483 6.97 28.63 6.19
N GLY A 484 5.81 28.63 6.85
CA GLY A 484 5.38 27.54 7.74
C GLY A 484 4.50 26.44 7.14
N ILE A 485 3.96 26.59 5.93
CA ILE A 485 2.88 25.70 5.44
C ILE A 485 3.39 24.48 4.66
N GLU A 486 3.97 23.50 5.36
CA GLU A 486 4.44 22.23 4.77
C GLU A 486 3.36 21.41 4.03
N SER A 487 2.07 21.69 4.21
CA SER A 487 0.95 20.91 3.67
C SER A 487 0.53 21.26 2.24
N LEU A 488 1.05 22.35 1.66
CA LEU A 488 0.70 22.84 0.33
C LEU A 488 1.83 22.57 -0.68
N ASN A 489 1.48 22.45 -1.97
CA ASN A 489 2.43 22.54 -3.07
C ASN A 489 2.43 23.97 -3.63
N LYS A 490 3.63 24.47 -3.99
CA LYS A 490 3.84 25.77 -4.62
C LYS A 490 3.77 25.62 -6.14
N PHE A 491 2.97 26.44 -6.81
CA PHE A 491 2.93 26.48 -8.27
C PHE A 491 2.97 27.90 -8.83
N VAL A 492 3.56 28.07 -10.02
CA VAL A 492 3.44 29.30 -10.82
C VAL A 492 2.55 29.01 -12.03
N ILE A 493 1.53 29.84 -12.26
CA ILE A 493 0.67 29.74 -13.45
C ILE A 493 1.46 30.23 -14.67
N VAL A 494 1.53 29.40 -15.71
CA VAL A 494 2.29 29.75 -16.92
C VAL A 494 1.67 30.95 -17.66
N ALA A 495 0.35 30.97 -17.80
CA ALA A 495 -0.39 31.94 -18.62
C ALA A 495 -0.59 33.34 -17.98
N LEU A 496 -0.10 33.59 -16.75
CA LEU A 496 -0.14 34.92 -16.14
C LEU A 496 1.19 35.65 -16.32
N ASN A 497 1.16 36.89 -16.81
CA ASN A 497 2.35 37.74 -16.98
C ASN A 497 2.83 38.37 -15.66
N TYR A 498 2.07 38.26 -14.56
CA TYR A 498 2.46 38.79 -13.26
C TYR A 498 3.65 38.03 -12.65
N PRO A 499 4.75 38.72 -12.27
CA PRO A 499 5.93 38.07 -11.69
C PRO A 499 5.66 37.60 -10.24
N SER A 500 6.32 36.51 -9.83
CA SER A 500 6.41 36.00 -8.45
C SER A 500 5.13 35.58 -7.69
N ASN A 501 3.92 35.73 -8.26
CA ASN A 501 2.67 35.26 -7.65
C ASN A 501 2.52 33.73 -7.73
N CYS A 502 3.11 33.02 -6.77
CA CYS A 502 2.87 31.60 -6.56
C CYS A 502 1.46 31.34 -6.01
N ILE A 503 0.74 30.39 -6.60
CA ILE A 503 -0.46 29.79 -6.00
C ILE A 503 -0.08 28.62 -5.10
N TYR A 504 -0.85 28.39 -4.05
CA TYR A 504 -0.67 27.29 -3.11
C TYR A 504 -1.87 26.36 -3.20
N ILE A 505 -1.67 25.12 -3.64
CA ILE A 505 -2.75 24.14 -3.77
C ILE A 505 -2.52 22.96 -2.81
N PRO A 506 -3.55 22.45 -2.11
CA PRO A 506 -3.39 21.35 -1.16
C PRO A 506 -2.82 20.07 -1.78
N LYS A 507 -1.88 19.43 -1.07
CA LYS A 507 -1.28 18.11 -1.43
C LYS A 507 -2.30 16.96 -1.57
N SER A 508 -3.57 17.18 -1.24
CA SER A 508 -4.67 16.26 -1.45
C SER A 508 -5.28 16.30 -2.85
N GLU A 509 -5.07 17.38 -3.61
CA GLU A 509 -5.57 17.52 -4.99
C GLU A 509 -4.84 16.60 -5.96
N VAL A 510 -5.34 16.52 -7.20
CA VAL A 510 -4.84 15.57 -8.20
C VAL A 510 -4.49 16.35 -9.45
N PHE A 511 -3.19 16.38 -9.75
CA PHE A 511 -2.65 16.97 -10.97
C PHE A 511 -2.17 15.87 -11.89
N ILE A 512 -2.12 16.16 -13.19
CA ILE A 512 -1.30 15.36 -14.09
C ILE A 512 0.12 15.86 -13.84
N GLN A 513 1.07 14.99 -13.51
CA GLN A 513 2.47 15.37 -13.34
C GLN A 513 3.29 14.88 -14.54
N ILE A 514 4.26 15.66 -15.01
CA ILE A 514 5.26 15.17 -15.96
C ILE A 514 6.30 14.32 -15.21
N ALA A 515 6.69 13.19 -15.80
CA ALA A 515 7.79 12.37 -15.34
C ALA A 515 8.66 11.91 -16.53
N SER A 516 9.98 11.93 -16.38
CA SER A 516 10.89 11.27 -17.33
C SER A 516 11.10 9.82 -16.90
N ILE A 517 10.87 8.86 -17.80
CA ILE A 517 11.12 7.43 -17.57
C ILE A 517 11.88 6.89 -18.79
N LYS A 518 13.13 6.43 -18.57
CA LYS A 518 14.05 5.98 -19.63
C LYS A 518 14.16 7.01 -20.76
N ASN A 519 14.45 8.26 -20.39
CA ASN A 519 14.58 9.44 -21.24
C ASN A 519 13.34 9.81 -22.08
N LYS A 520 12.18 9.16 -21.86
CA LYS A 520 10.90 9.52 -22.48
C LYS A 520 10.00 10.23 -21.47
N LEU A 521 9.46 11.37 -21.86
CA LEU A 521 8.42 12.07 -21.08
C LEU A 521 7.16 11.20 -21.03
N LYS A 522 6.55 11.15 -19.85
CA LYS A 522 5.27 10.48 -19.58
C LYS A 522 4.41 11.34 -18.67
N TYR A 523 3.10 11.16 -18.81
CA TYR A 523 2.09 11.87 -18.05
C TYR A 523 1.62 10.97 -16.91
N LYS A 524 1.83 11.39 -15.66
CA LYS A 524 1.48 10.64 -14.46
C LYS A 524 0.15 11.18 -13.91
N CYS A 525 -0.90 10.39 -14.00
CA CYS A 525 -2.19 10.67 -13.33
C CYS A 525 -2.45 9.57 -12.30
N ASN A 526 -2.65 9.94 -11.03
CA ASN A 526 -2.95 9.01 -9.93
C ASN A 526 -2.01 7.79 -9.83
N SER A 527 -0.70 8.05 -9.88
CA SER A 527 0.36 7.02 -9.88
C SER A 527 0.33 6.04 -11.06
N ASN A 528 -0.45 6.31 -12.10
CA ASN A 528 -0.49 5.60 -13.38
C ASN A 528 0.24 6.44 -14.44
N TYR A 529 1.02 5.80 -15.32
CA TYR A 529 1.82 6.48 -16.34
C TYR A 529 1.23 6.27 -17.73
N PHE A 530 0.94 7.37 -18.41
CA PHE A 530 0.35 7.46 -19.74
C PHE A 530 1.37 8.01 -20.74
N ASN A 531 1.23 7.63 -22.01
CA ASN A 531 2.14 8.07 -23.09
C ASN A 531 1.70 9.40 -23.73
N SER A 532 0.48 9.86 -23.49
CA SER A 532 -0.08 11.12 -24.03
C SER A 532 -0.82 11.92 -22.96
N TYR A 533 -0.91 13.23 -23.15
CA TYR A 533 -1.68 14.13 -22.28
C TYR A 533 -3.16 13.75 -22.27
N ILE A 534 -3.73 13.44 -23.44
CA ILE A 534 -5.14 13.08 -23.63
C ILE A 534 -5.55 11.91 -22.72
N SER A 535 -4.77 10.83 -22.68
CA SER A 535 -5.09 9.67 -21.82
C SER A 535 -4.95 9.98 -20.32
N ALA A 536 -4.01 10.85 -19.93
CA ALA A 536 -3.89 11.30 -18.55
C ALA A 536 -5.02 12.27 -18.15
N ASN A 537 -5.48 13.11 -19.08
CA ASN A 537 -6.62 14.01 -18.89
C ASN A 537 -7.92 13.20 -18.75
N GLN A 538 -8.11 12.11 -19.51
CA GLN A 538 -9.24 11.20 -19.29
C GLN A 538 -9.15 10.48 -17.94
N CYS A 539 -7.96 10.05 -17.50
CA CYS A 539 -7.74 9.53 -16.15
C CYS A 539 -8.15 10.56 -15.07
N MET A 540 -7.87 11.84 -15.30
CA MET A 540 -8.25 12.91 -14.38
C MET A 540 -9.77 13.18 -14.36
N LYS A 541 -10.41 13.25 -15.54
CA LYS A 541 -11.87 13.36 -15.69
C LYS A 541 -12.58 12.20 -14.99
N ASP A 542 -12.11 10.97 -15.22
CA ASP A 542 -12.59 9.77 -14.52
C ASP A 542 -12.51 9.94 -12.99
N ILE A 543 -11.39 10.43 -12.45
CA ILE A 543 -11.22 10.61 -11.00
C ILE A 543 -12.17 11.67 -10.44
N ILE A 544 -12.27 12.83 -11.09
CA ILE A 544 -13.09 13.96 -10.63
C ILE A 544 -14.60 13.62 -10.71
N VAL A 545 -15.01 12.79 -11.66
CA VAL A 545 -16.38 12.26 -11.74
C VAL A 545 -16.59 11.14 -10.71
N PHE A 546 -15.77 10.07 -10.73
CA PHE A 546 -16.08 8.84 -9.99
C PHE A 546 -15.67 8.84 -8.52
N ASP A 547 -14.72 9.68 -8.06
CA ASP A 547 -14.38 9.77 -6.63
C ASP A 547 -15.44 10.54 -5.80
N LYS A 548 -16.38 11.22 -6.47
CA LYS A 548 -17.60 11.76 -5.85
C LYS A 548 -18.57 10.66 -5.41
N PHE A 549 -18.53 9.47 -6.02
CA PHE A 549 -19.41 8.33 -5.72
C PHE A 549 -18.96 7.61 -4.44
N LYS A 550 -19.18 8.26 -3.29
CA LYS A 550 -18.87 7.74 -1.94
C LYS A 550 -19.97 6.83 -1.37
N SER A 551 -21.13 6.81 -2.02
CA SER A 551 -22.35 6.07 -1.64
C SER A 551 -22.33 4.57 -1.97
N GLN A 552 -21.16 3.99 -2.22
CA GLN A 552 -20.96 2.59 -2.64
C GLN A 552 -21.56 1.58 -1.66
N GLU A 553 -21.65 1.92 -0.37
CA GLU A 553 -22.28 1.10 0.67
C GLU A 553 -23.76 0.76 0.40
N LYS A 554 -24.48 1.59 -0.38
CA LYS A 554 -25.88 1.32 -0.77
C LYS A 554 -26.05 0.07 -1.64
N PHE A 555 -24.96 -0.46 -2.21
CA PHE A 555 -24.99 -1.56 -3.18
C PHE A 555 -24.43 -2.89 -2.63
N LEU A 556 -24.19 -2.98 -1.32
CA LEU A 556 -23.63 -4.18 -0.65
C LEU A 556 -24.66 -5.28 -0.35
N GLY A 557 -25.94 -5.03 -0.65
CA GLY A 557 -27.03 -5.92 -0.27
C GLY A 557 -27.23 -6.01 1.24
N ASN A 558 -28.03 -7.01 1.66
CA ASN A 558 -28.59 -7.07 3.00
C ASN A 558 -27.74 -7.85 4.02
N ASP A 559 -26.65 -8.52 3.61
CA ASP A 559 -25.83 -9.30 4.55
C ASP A 559 -24.96 -8.40 5.45
N LEU A 560 -25.20 -8.49 6.75
CA LEU A 560 -24.55 -7.65 7.75
C LEU A 560 -23.05 -7.97 7.88
N PHE A 561 -22.66 -9.24 7.76
CA PHE A 561 -21.24 -9.62 7.80
C PHE A 561 -20.49 -9.09 6.58
N GLY A 562 -21.09 -9.25 5.39
CA GLY A 562 -20.70 -8.61 4.13
C GLY A 562 -20.41 -7.12 4.29
N GLN A 563 -21.36 -6.37 4.86
CA GLN A 563 -21.18 -4.94 5.09
C GLN A 563 -20.05 -4.62 6.09
N ILE A 564 -19.89 -5.40 7.17
CA ILE A 564 -18.81 -5.20 8.18
C ILE A 564 -17.43 -5.49 7.58
N VAL A 565 -17.29 -6.60 6.85
CA VAL A 565 -16.07 -6.98 6.13
C VAL A 565 -15.72 -5.93 5.09
N TRP A 566 -16.69 -5.49 4.28
CA TRP A 566 -16.48 -4.45 3.28
C TRP A 566 -16.05 -3.11 3.92
N ARG A 567 -16.84 -2.56 4.87
CA ARG A 567 -16.55 -1.28 5.54
C ARG A 567 -15.17 -1.26 6.19
N SER A 568 -14.79 -2.36 6.85
CA SER A 568 -13.49 -2.45 7.52
C SER A 568 -12.30 -2.67 6.57
N THR A 569 -12.54 -3.24 5.39
CA THR A 569 -11.53 -3.44 4.33
C THR A 569 -11.34 -2.20 3.47
N TRP A 570 -12.42 -1.56 3.01
CA TRP A 570 -12.38 -0.41 2.10
C TRP A 570 -12.24 0.94 2.82
N LYS A 571 -13.02 1.18 3.89
CA LYS A 571 -13.04 2.46 4.62
C LYS A 571 -13.34 3.62 3.64
N LYS A 572 -12.51 4.68 3.65
CA LYS A 572 -12.60 5.82 2.72
C LYS A 572 -11.86 5.59 1.37
N CYS A 573 -11.66 4.34 0.94
CA CYS A 573 -10.95 4.01 -0.32
C CYS A 573 -11.93 3.88 -1.48
N TYR A 574 -12.24 5.01 -2.12
CA TYR A 574 -13.11 5.10 -3.30
C TYR A 574 -12.30 5.04 -4.60
N TYR A 575 -12.88 5.48 -5.72
CA TYR A 575 -12.31 5.28 -7.07
C TYR A 575 -10.88 5.80 -7.23
N LYS A 576 -10.56 7.01 -6.72
CA LYS A 576 -9.19 7.57 -6.72
C LYS A 576 -8.22 6.66 -5.99
N CYS A 577 -8.62 6.12 -4.85
CA CYS A 577 -7.78 5.23 -4.05
C CYS A 577 -7.52 3.89 -4.78
N PHE A 578 -8.56 3.21 -5.26
CA PHE A 578 -8.41 1.85 -5.77
C PHE A 578 -7.91 1.73 -7.22
N THR A 579 -8.03 2.80 -8.02
CA THR A 579 -7.47 2.86 -9.39
C THR A 579 -5.96 3.13 -9.43
N GLY A 580 -5.39 3.58 -8.31
CA GLY A 580 -3.97 3.92 -8.21
C GLY A 580 -3.03 2.75 -8.51
N SER A 581 -1.91 3.06 -9.16
CA SER A 581 -0.85 2.11 -9.53
C SER A 581 -1.34 0.86 -10.28
N ASN A 582 -2.16 1.06 -11.30
CA ASN A 582 -2.78 0.05 -12.18
C ASN A 582 -3.59 -0.98 -11.40
N PHE A 583 -4.53 -0.50 -10.58
CA PHE A 583 -5.45 -1.32 -9.79
C PHE A 583 -4.79 -2.27 -8.76
N LYS A 584 -3.51 -2.06 -8.41
CA LYS A 584 -2.83 -2.82 -7.35
C LYS A 584 -3.57 -2.74 -6.00
N GLU A 585 -4.07 -1.55 -5.66
CA GLU A 585 -4.83 -1.31 -4.42
C GLU A 585 -6.19 -2.04 -4.43
N LEU A 586 -6.90 -2.01 -5.57
CA LEU A 586 -8.12 -2.80 -5.80
C LEU A 586 -7.85 -4.30 -5.60
N ILE A 587 -6.81 -4.84 -6.25
CA ILE A 587 -6.43 -6.26 -6.18
C ILE A 587 -6.07 -6.68 -4.75
N GLY A 588 -5.27 -5.89 -4.04
CA GLY A 588 -4.87 -6.16 -2.65
C GLY A 588 -6.07 -6.21 -1.71
N ARG A 589 -7.04 -5.31 -1.87
CA ARG A 589 -8.25 -5.26 -1.04
C ARG A 589 -9.25 -6.37 -1.37
N LEU A 590 -9.43 -6.73 -2.65
CA LEU A 590 -10.25 -7.89 -3.03
C LEU A 590 -9.71 -9.19 -2.41
N LEU A 591 -8.39 -9.36 -2.31
CA LEU A 591 -7.77 -10.49 -1.63
C LEU A 591 -8.02 -10.50 -0.11
N ILE A 592 -7.89 -9.34 0.54
CA ILE A 592 -8.17 -9.18 1.99
C ILE A 592 -9.64 -9.46 2.28
N GLU A 593 -10.55 -8.97 1.44
CA GLU A 593 -12.00 -9.17 1.59
C GLU A 593 -12.38 -10.65 1.40
N LEU A 594 -11.84 -11.30 0.34
CA LEU A 594 -12.03 -12.73 0.10
C LEU A 594 -11.53 -13.59 1.27
N ASN A 595 -10.36 -13.28 1.82
CA ASN A 595 -9.80 -14.06 2.92
C ASN A 595 -10.64 -13.94 4.20
N ARG A 596 -11.27 -12.78 4.44
CA ARG A 596 -12.21 -12.58 5.57
C ARG A 596 -13.54 -13.32 5.36
N TYR A 597 -14.03 -13.41 4.13
CA TYR A 597 -15.19 -14.26 3.81
C TYR A 597 -14.86 -15.76 3.88
N ARG A 598 -13.61 -16.16 3.66
CA ARG A 598 -13.15 -17.55 3.85
C ARG A 598 -12.96 -17.90 5.32
N GLU A 599 -12.41 -16.98 6.11
CA GLU A 599 -12.23 -17.07 7.56
C GLU A 599 -13.54 -17.36 8.30
N SER A 600 -14.66 -16.71 7.93
CA SER A 600 -15.98 -16.99 8.52
C SER A 600 -16.57 -18.38 8.20
N PHE A 601 -16.04 -19.06 7.18
CA PHE A 601 -16.36 -20.47 6.88
C PHE A 601 -15.27 -21.43 7.38
N GLN A 602 -14.37 -20.98 8.27
CA GLN A 602 -13.21 -21.73 8.78
C GLN A 602 -12.24 -22.21 7.68
N LEU A 603 -12.29 -21.60 6.49
CA LEU A 603 -11.44 -21.96 5.36
C LEU A 603 -10.10 -21.25 5.45
N LYS A 604 -9.01 -21.96 5.14
CA LYS A 604 -7.66 -21.38 5.07
C LYS A 604 -7.63 -20.22 4.06
N PRO A 605 -6.93 -19.11 4.36
CA PRO A 605 -6.78 -17.99 3.45
C PRO A 605 -6.05 -18.40 2.17
N VAL A 606 -6.42 -17.80 1.06
CA VAL A 606 -5.74 -17.95 -0.24
C VAL A 606 -4.60 -16.96 -0.38
N VAL A 607 -3.56 -17.34 -1.12
CA VAL A 607 -2.44 -16.46 -1.47
C VAL A 607 -2.51 -16.03 -2.93
N LEU A 608 -1.96 -14.85 -3.24
CA LEU A 608 -1.88 -14.36 -4.61
C LEU A 608 -0.84 -15.16 -5.41
N SER A 609 -1.20 -15.62 -6.60
CA SER A 609 -0.32 -16.31 -7.54
C SER A 609 -0.12 -15.48 -8.81
N TYR A 610 1.15 -15.23 -9.17
CA TYR A 610 1.49 -14.46 -10.36
C TYR A 610 1.00 -15.11 -11.65
N THR A 611 1.03 -16.44 -11.76
CA THR A 611 0.54 -17.16 -12.97
C THR A 611 -0.97 -17.03 -13.11
N LEU A 612 -1.73 -17.10 -12.00
CA LEU A 612 -3.17 -16.87 -12.01
C LEU A 612 -3.50 -15.39 -12.30
N TYR A 613 -2.70 -14.44 -11.79
CA TYR A 613 -2.83 -13.02 -12.09
C TYR A 613 -2.65 -12.75 -13.60
N VAL A 614 -1.61 -13.30 -14.24
CA VAL A 614 -1.39 -13.17 -15.69
C VAL A 614 -2.54 -13.79 -16.48
N SER A 615 -3.02 -14.98 -16.11
CA SER A 615 -4.18 -15.62 -16.75
C SER A 615 -5.47 -14.81 -16.59
N ALA A 616 -5.75 -14.31 -15.38
CA ALA A 616 -6.92 -13.48 -15.10
C ALA A 616 -6.86 -12.14 -15.86
N LEU A 617 -5.68 -11.51 -15.95
CA LEU A 617 -5.48 -10.28 -16.70
C LEU A 617 -5.62 -10.51 -18.22
N LYS A 618 -5.10 -11.63 -18.75
CA LYS A 618 -5.29 -12.03 -20.15
C LYS A 618 -6.77 -12.29 -20.47
N PHE A 619 -7.50 -12.90 -19.54
CA PHE A 619 -8.95 -13.12 -19.67
C PHE A 619 -9.75 -11.81 -19.60
N ALA A 620 -9.46 -10.93 -18.62
CA ALA A 620 -10.09 -9.61 -18.51
C ALA A 620 -9.83 -8.73 -19.74
N LYS A 621 -8.64 -8.82 -20.34
CA LYS A 621 -8.34 -8.16 -21.63
C LYS A 621 -9.24 -8.68 -22.75
N LYS A 622 -9.39 -10.01 -22.89
CA LYS A 622 -10.28 -10.62 -23.89
C LYS A 622 -11.75 -10.22 -23.68
N MET A 623 -12.24 -10.19 -22.44
CA MET A 623 -13.60 -9.71 -22.16
C MET A 623 -13.79 -8.24 -22.58
N ALA A 624 -12.81 -7.37 -22.30
CA ALA A 624 -12.87 -5.97 -22.69
C ALA A 624 -12.83 -5.78 -24.22
N THR A 625 -11.97 -6.51 -24.94
CA THR A 625 -11.91 -6.42 -26.41
C THR A 625 -13.18 -6.94 -27.07
N SER A 626 -13.66 -8.12 -26.64
CA SER A 626 -14.72 -8.88 -27.32
C SER A 626 -16.13 -8.71 -26.72
N GLY A 627 -16.30 -7.83 -25.73
CA GLY A 627 -17.60 -7.32 -25.28
C GLY A 627 -18.57 -8.35 -24.69
N LYS A 628 -19.87 -8.06 -24.86
CA LYS A 628 -20.99 -8.75 -24.20
C LYS A 628 -21.15 -10.21 -24.65
N GLU A 629 -20.87 -10.52 -25.91
CA GLU A 629 -20.96 -11.87 -26.47
C GLU A 629 -19.92 -12.81 -25.85
N PHE A 630 -18.67 -12.37 -25.74
CA PHE A 630 -17.61 -13.13 -25.09
C PHE A 630 -17.96 -13.41 -23.62
N TYR A 631 -18.47 -12.41 -22.91
CA TYR A 631 -18.96 -12.59 -21.54
C TYR A 631 -20.08 -13.63 -21.44
N ASN A 632 -21.09 -13.54 -22.33
CA ASN A 632 -22.21 -14.49 -22.38
C ASN A 632 -21.76 -15.93 -22.72
N LYS A 633 -20.83 -16.09 -23.68
CA LYS A 633 -20.25 -17.38 -24.06
C LYS A 633 -19.53 -18.03 -22.90
N TYR A 634 -18.59 -17.32 -22.27
CA TYR A 634 -17.79 -17.88 -21.18
C TYR A 634 -18.57 -18.04 -19.87
N LYS A 635 -19.67 -17.31 -19.65
CA LYS A 635 -20.56 -17.54 -18.49
C LYS A 635 -21.25 -18.91 -18.55
N LYS A 636 -21.30 -19.55 -19.73
CA LYS A 636 -21.80 -20.92 -19.92
C LYS A 636 -20.68 -21.99 -19.90
N ILE A 637 -19.42 -21.65 -19.64
CA ILE A 637 -18.28 -22.60 -19.67
C ILE A 637 -17.71 -22.81 -18.25
N PRO A 638 -17.64 -24.06 -17.74
CA PRO A 638 -16.95 -24.38 -16.49
C PRO A 638 -15.48 -23.95 -16.51
N MET A 639 -15.04 -23.20 -15.50
CA MET A 639 -13.65 -22.75 -15.41
C MET A 639 -13.21 -22.57 -13.95
N LEU A 640 -11.90 -22.62 -13.72
CA LEU A 640 -11.29 -22.32 -12.42
C LEU A 640 -11.18 -20.80 -12.20
N GLY A 641 -12.31 -20.11 -12.27
CA GLY A 641 -12.39 -18.66 -12.08
C GLY A 641 -13.80 -18.09 -12.08
N VAL A 642 -13.96 -16.93 -11.47
CA VAL A 642 -15.17 -16.08 -11.51
C VAL A 642 -14.83 -14.76 -12.16
N PHE A 643 -15.78 -14.12 -12.82
CA PHE A 643 -15.58 -12.84 -13.49
C PHE A 643 -16.88 -12.04 -13.55
N ASN A 644 -16.78 -10.73 -13.69
CA ASN A 644 -17.93 -9.84 -13.88
C ASN A 644 -17.49 -8.55 -14.61
N VAL A 645 -18.45 -7.89 -15.24
CA VAL A 645 -18.33 -6.49 -15.69
C VAL A 645 -19.03 -5.61 -14.65
N ILE A 646 -18.38 -4.52 -14.23
CA ILE A 646 -18.91 -3.61 -13.22
C ILE A 646 -18.60 -2.15 -13.57
N TYR A 647 -19.51 -1.23 -13.26
CA TYR A 647 -19.34 0.20 -13.53
C TYR A 647 -18.21 0.79 -12.66
N LYS A 648 -17.37 1.65 -13.26
CA LYS A 648 -16.10 2.18 -12.69
C LYS A 648 -16.08 2.42 -11.17
N PRO A 649 -16.92 3.29 -10.58
CA PRO A 649 -16.89 3.59 -9.14
C PRO A 649 -17.20 2.40 -8.24
N PHE A 650 -17.87 1.36 -8.75
CA PHE A 650 -18.28 0.18 -7.98
C PHE A 650 -17.28 -0.98 -8.04
N GLY A 651 -16.06 -0.80 -8.56
CA GLY A 651 -15.04 -1.86 -8.54
C GLY A 651 -14.77 -2.45 -7.15
N SER A 652 -14.93 -1.63 -6.10
CA SER A 652 -14.79 -1.99 -4.68
C SER A 652 -15.84 -2.98 -4.15
N ILE A 653 -17.05 -3.06 -4.70
CA ILE A 653 -18.11 -3.96 -4.19
C ILE A 653 -18.06 -5.36 -4.81
N GLN A 654 -17.12 -5.63 -5.73
CA GLN A 654 -17.15 -6.84 -6.55
C GLN A 654 -16.94 -8.14 -5.76
N MET A 655 -16.12 -8.15 -4.71
CA MET A 655 -15.94 -9.35 -3.88
C MET A 655 -17.17 -9.61 -3.00
N ASN A 656 -17.70 -8.58 -2.34
CA ASN A 656 -18.99 -8.63 -1.64
C ASN A 656 -20.12 -9.16 -2.54
N LYS A 657 -20.22 -8.70 -3.79
CA LYS A 657 -21.22 -9.22 -4.77
C LYS A 657 -21.07 -10.73 -4.99
N TRP A 658 -19.86 -11.24 -5.24
CA TRP A 658 -19.63 -12.68 -5.41
C TRP A 658 -19.91 -13.48 -4.13
N TYR A 659 -19.60 -12.93 -2.96
CA TYR A 659 -19.91 -13.54 -1.66
C TYR A 659 -21.42 -13.61 -1.39
N THR A 660 -22.18 -12.54 -1.65
CA THR A 660 -23.64 -12.53 -1.51
C THR A 660 -24.31 -13.50 -2.52
N GLN A 661 -23.76 -13.64 -3.74
CA GLN A 661 -24.19 -14.68 -4.68
C GLN A 661 -23.86 -16.10 -4.19
N PHE A 662 -22.76 -16.30 -3.47
CA PHE A 662 -22.41 -17.59 -2.86
C PHE A 662 -23.31 -17.93 -1.65
N LEU A 663 -23.76 -16.93 -0.88
CA LEU A 663 -24.75 -17.13 0.18
C LEU A 663 -26.12 -17.57 -0.36
N SER A 664 -26.67 -16.89 -1.38
CA SER A 664 -27.98 -17.26 -1.93
C SER A 664 -27.99 -18.64 -2.59
N LEU A 665 -26.85 -19.05 -3.17
CA LEU A 665 -26.60 -20.40 -3.70
C LEU A 665 -26.61 -21.53 -2.64
N LYS A 666 -26.46 -21.19 -1.35
CA LYS A 666 -26.63 -22.12 -0.22
C LYS A 666 -28.04 -22.12 0.35
N GLN A 667 -28.72 -20.97 0.32
CA GLN A 667 -30.05 -20.79 0.93
C GLN A 667 -31.21 -21.28 0.06
N SER A 668 -31.01 -21.43 -1.25
CA SER A 668 -32.09 -21.75 -2.18
C SER A 668 -31.63 -22.62 -3.35
N ASN A 669 -32.56 -23.42 -3.88
CA ASN A 669 -32.41 -24.11 -5.17
C ASN A 669 -32.67 -23.18 -6.37
N HIS A 670 -32.46 -21.86 -6.22
CA HIS A 670 -32.66 -20.89 -7.30
C HIS A 670 -31.84 -21.25 -8.55
N VAL A 671 -32.45 -20.99 -9.72
CA VAL A 671 -31.98 -21.34 -11.06
C VAL A 671 -30.83 -20.43 -11.53
N LEU A 672 -29.77 -20.33 -10.72
CA LEU A 672 -28.46 -19.90 -11.20
C LEU A 672 -27.87 -21.00 -12.07
N ASN A 673 -27.20 -20.60 -13.15
CA ASN A 673 -26.59 -21.53 -14.10
C ASN A 673 -25.67 -22.52 -13.35
N LYS A 674 -25.82 -23.83 -13.60
CA LYS A 674 -25.01 -24.93 -13.05
C LYS A 674 -23.50 -24.64 -13.11
N VAL A 675 -23.07 -23.92 -14.14
CA VAL A 675 -21.70 -23.41 -14.34
C VAL A 675 -21.33 -22.30 -13.37
N GLU A 676 -22.17 -21.28 -13.21
CA GLU A 676 -21.92 -20.15 -12.29
C GLU A 676 -21.91 -20.63 -10.83
N LYS A 677 -22.81 -21.56 -10.48
CA LYS A 677 -22.82 -22.27 -9.18
C LYS A 677 -21.50 -23.05 -8.96
N LYS A 678 -21.04 -23.82 -9.95
CA LYS A 678 -19.75 -24.56 -9.88
C LYS A 678 -18.56 -23.60 -9.71
N ASN A 679 -18.52 -22.51 -10.49
CA ASN A 679 -17.41 -21.58 -10.50
C ASN A 679 -17.31 -20.76 -9.19
N LEU A 680 -18.44 -20.33 -8.61
CA LEU A 680 -18.48 -19.66 -7.29
C LEU A 680 -18.14 -20.61 -6.14
N ASN A 681 -18.69 -21.83 -6.14
CA ASN A 681 -18.37 -22.85 -5.13
C ASN A 681 -16.87 -23.23 -5.14
N GLY A 682 -16.22 -23.19 -6.30
CA GLY A 682 -14.78 -23.38 -6.41
C GLY A 682 -13.96 -22.27 -5.71
N LEU A 683 -14.32 -20.99 -5.85
CA LEU A 683 -13.62 -19.89 -5.17
C LEU A 683 -13.68 -20.01 -3.64
N PHE A 684 -14.82 -20.43 -3.11
CA PHE A 684 -15.05 -20.68 -1.69
C PHE A 684 -14.82 -22.15 -1.28
N SER A 685 -14.07 -22.92 -2.07
CA SER A 685 -13.70 -24.31 -1.73
C SER A 685 -12.53 -24.38 -0.76
N ARG A 686 -12.54 -25.40 0.12
CA ARG A 686 -11.40 -25.79 0.96
C ARG A 686 -10.15 -26.19 0.16
N HIS A 687 -10.34 -26.64 -1.09
CA HIS A 687 -9.27 -27.10 -1.97
C HIS A 687 -8.56 -25.94 -2.69
N THR A 688 -9.24 -24.80 -2.85
CA THR A 688 -8.65 -23.60 -3.44
C THR A 688 -7.67 -22.97 -2.46
N THR A 689 -6.42 -22.81 -2.89
CA THR A 689 -5.29 -22.30 -2.08
C THR A 689 -4.66 -21.04 -2.68
N LYS A 690 -4.84 -20.80 -3.98
CA LYS A 690 -4.21 -19.72 -4.74
C LYS A 690 -5.24 -19.00 -5.59
N VAL A 691 -5.10 -17.68 -5.69
CA VAL A 691 -5.95 -16.82 -6.54
C VAL A 691 -5.13 -15.83 -7.34
N GLY A 692 -5.70 -15.26 -8.39
CA GLY A 692 -5.10 -14.18 -9.17
C GLY A 692 -6.17 -13.28 -9.78
N PHE A 693 -6.03 -11.97 -9.56
CA PHE A 693 -7.03 -10.98 -9.97
C PHE A 693 -6.56 -10.18 -11.19
N GLY A 694 -7.31 -10.27 -12.29
CA GLY A 694 -7.15 -9.42 -13.46
C GLY A 694 -8.17 -8.28 -13.44
N VAL A 695 -7.72 -7.05 -13.65
CA VAL A 695 -8.60 -5.88 -13.82
C VAL A 695 -8.21 -5.18 -15.11
N VAL A 696 -9.19 -4.91 -15.97
CA VAL A 696 -9.04 -4.11 -17.19
C VAL A 696 -10.14 -3.05 -17.25
N MET A 697 -9.78 -1.84 -17.65
CA MET A 697 -10.70 -0.72 -17.80
C MET A 697 -10.96 -0.47 -19.29
N LYS A 698 -12.23 -0.34 -19.68
CA LYS A 698 -12.66 0.09 -21.02
C LYS A 698 -13.96 0.89 -20.88
N GLU A 699 -14.06 1.99 -21.63
CA GLU A 699 -15.16 2.96 -21.53
C GLU A 699 -15.43 3.31 -20.06
N ASN A 700 -16.64 3.08 -19.55
CA ASN A 700 -17.06 3.32 -18.16
C ASN A 700 -17.08 2.07 -17.28
N HIS A 701 -16.46 0.97 -17.73
CA HIS A 701 -16.53 -0.34 -17.08
C HIS A 701 -15.16 -0.89 -16.67
N LEU A 702 -15.18 -1.63 -15.56
CA LEU A 702 -14.10 -2.50 -15.11
C LEU A 702 -14.50 -3.96 -15.39
N TYR A 703 -13.61 -4.65 -16.11
CA TYR A 703 -13.68 -6.06 -16.42
C TYR A 703 -12.79 -6.77 -15.39
N ILE A 704 -13.42 -7.42 -14.42
CA ILE A 704 -12.74 -8.03 -13.27
C ILE A 704 -12.85 -9.54 -13.36
N ALA A 705 -11.72 -10.24 -13.27
CA ALA A 705 -11.63 -11.70 -13.23
C ALA A 705 -10.79 -12.15 -12.02
N CYS A 706 -11.22 -13.22 -11.36
CA CYS A 706 -10.48 -13.92 -10.30
C CYS A 706 -10.32 -15.38 -10.72
N MET A 707 -9.11 -15.75 -11.16
CA MET A 707 -8.75 -17.15 -11.46
C MET A 707 -8.20 -17.80 -10.19
N TYR A 708 -8.45 -19.10 -9.99
CA TYR A 708 -8.08 -19.81 -8.76
C TYR A 708 -7.48 -21.21 -9.02
N LYS A 709 -6.78 -21.76 -8.01
CA LYS A 709 -6.29 -23.15 -7.97
C LYS A 709 -6.15 -23.65 -6.53
#